data_AF-A0A1Y4IBJ8-F1
#
_entry.id   AF-A0A1Y4IBJ8-F1
#
_cell.length_a   1.000
_cell.length_b   1.000
_cell.length_c   1.000
_cell.angle_alpha   90.00
_cell.angle_beta   90.00
_cell.angle_gamma   90.00
#
_symmetry.space_group_name_H-M   'P 1'
#
loop_
_entity.id
_entity.type
_entity.pdbx_description
1 polymer ?
#
loop_
_entity_poly.entity_id
_entity_poly.type
_entity_poly.pdbx_seq_one_letter_code
_entity_poly.pdbx_strand_id
1 'polypeptide(L)'
;MKEQIILTTGVLLFLSLVSAWGQGTSTIDIDLSDDSHKRGITISQDNSVYRIHGTYDVQKQGLPSQETGYGTTDQNKSKAVIVVASGIQVKITLENVNIENLQEDEPYCALYADGAKKVELTLAGDNSLAGGHDLPAICAPTGDGTELIIKGKGKLTVKGGNEAAGIGSRYSKDAKGTITIENGTIIAHGKGYGAGIGTSANSNGGTVRIKDGNITATGGDSGPGIGVSGTPAHANPPITSGTIEISGGIVNATGYNGMGAGEGKVGETVTISGGIISAITNKDGGKAINASSYVLPSGQNSAIIFLKEYNYSSIEGSIKGRMIDGNNVDITHYTIDRDYEIPPGYTLHIRRKQTLTIADGVTLTNEGTISNEDSGTIDGNGTIENNEDLKSDNTNIKVQLNGQKIKYKVNFQTNYPIDDGTNSTEYLSETDALRPGELTYTYYTLVEGWYDDREGGNQITKITGPMTLYAHWTENLIKTTASPATLEGTYATPLEPNELYDLSGLLAPDTYGDKSDYKFEIDGAAYGLTVNNDNKLCGSPNKATATSGAKIRIDISHVNCEKPESVDIPITIHPRTLTVTPRAEQILYKGEAPKYDTSGEAKGETAAFSGQLAIDSPTNLIIPGDLKLIDNDKFLASNYKLELTPDIPCTYTDKLPEEARVELGGDKKGEWYAGAVTFSAPPGFTIKLKEAEETGIQTKAISPLIASGEVFAASFTFSQEGTFDVTYLLKRDAPYTREYDYKATDIRLDLNAPTVTISTNNLGYTLTATDGKGSGVASVLIDGASVQLTSDRYDGSGSEGLHTYKVTDHAGHERAGTFSLATPSPPVYTVVIPETANATLTPSPGTYCYDEGDQFLLYLELDSAYNQSAPVVKANGRTITPNRDGSYTIAVYEDIWITIEDIIVSTARITDNKSRIRSSGGILYIDTSAPLDVSITTMAGKLIRHSPLPAGSNHLHGLPAGFYVVKLSDGTTAKVGIAQ
;
A
#
# COMPACT_ATOMS: atom_id res chain seq x y z
N MET A 1 -94.04 10.87 -93.46
CA MET A 1 -93.95 9.48 -93.94
C MET A 1 -92.76 9.43 -94.89
N LYS A 2 -91.89 8.41 -94.78
CA LYS A 2 -90.65 8.25 -95.57
C LYS A 2 -89.54 9.30 -95.26
N GLU A 3 -88.32 8.82 -94.98
CA GLU A 3 -87.11 8.88 -95.86
C GLU A 3 -86.65 10.34 -96.07
N GLN A 4 -85.59 10.86 -95.42
CA GLN A 4 -84.28 10.30 -95.01
C GLN A 4 -83.43 9.85 -96.21
N ILE A 5 -82.13 10.20 -96.20
CA ILE A 5 -81.09 10.12 -97.27
C ILE A 5 -80.85 11.48 -97.98
N ILE A 6 -79.61 11.66 -98.48
CA ILE A 6 -79.02 12.85 -99.14
C ILE A 6 -78.70 14.07 -98.24
N LEU A 7 -77.67 13.94 -97.39
CA LEU A 7 -76.71 15.04 -97.14
C LEU A 7 -75.29 14.54 -96.80
N THR A 8 -74.84 13.44 -97.42
CA THR A 8 -73.61 12.72 -97.03
C THR A 8 -72.71 12.37 -98.23
N THR A 9 -72.30 13.38 -99.00
CA THR A 9 -71.26 13.21 -100.05
C THR A 9 -70.32 14.41 -100.22
N GLY A 10 -70.47 15.48 -99.40
CA GLY A 10 -69.63 16.69 -99.46
C GLY A 10 -68.60 16.84 -98.35
N VAL A 11 -68.58 15.93 -97.36
CA VAL A 11 -67.78 16.06 -96.11
C VAL A 11 -66.84 14.87 -95.91
N LEU A 12 -66.37 14.25 -97.00
CA LEU A 12 -65.43 13.11 -96.96
C LEU A 12 -64.03 13.39 -97.54
N LEU A 13 -63.78 14.60 -98.06
CA LEU A 13 -62.46 15.03 -98.55
C LEU A 13 -61.84 16.20 -97.76
N PHE A 14 -62.53 16.70 -96.72
CA PHE A 14 -62.04 17.77 -95.84
C PHE A 14 -61.93 17.36 -94.36
N LEU A 15 -61.94 16.04 -94.08
CA LEU A 15 -61.66 15.46 -92.76
C LEU A 15 -60.42 14.56 -92.72
N SER A 16 -59.74 14.34 -93.86
CA SER A 16 -58.49 13.58 -93.95
C SER A 16 -57.22 14.36 -93.53
N LEU A 17 -57.38 15.57 -92.98
CA LEU A 17 -56.27 16.45 -92.58
C LEU A 17 -56.37 17.02 -91.15
N VAL A 18 -57.50 16.84 -90.45
CA VAL A 18 -57.67 17.30 -89.05
C VAL A 18 -58.41 16.25 -88.21
N SER A 19 -57.82 15.06 -88.09
CA SER A 19 -58.29 13.99 -87.18
C SER A 19 -57.13 13.25 -86.51
N ALA A 20 -56.02 13.97 -86.23
CA ALA A 20 -54.77 13.43 -85.69
C ALA A 20 -54.22 14.24 -84.49
N TRP A 21 -55.09 15.01 -83.82
CA TRP A 21 -54.75 15.83 -82.65
C TRP A 21 -55.61 15.40 -81.46
N GLY A 22 -55.27 14.25 -80.88
CA GLY A 22 -56.08 13.58 -79.87
C GLY A 22 -55.52 12.24 -79.40
N GLN A 23 -54.20 12.03 -79.47
CA GLN A 23 -53.58 10.87 -78.83
C GLN A 23 -53.24 11.21 -77.37
N GLY A 24 -53.85 10.49 -76.44
CA GLY A 24 -53.22 10.28 -75.14
C GLY A 24 -51.93 9.48 -75.34
N THR A 25 -50.89 9.78 -74.57
CA THR A 25 -49.59 9.07 -74.67
C THR A 25 -49.79 7.59 -74.35
N SER A 26 -49.76 6.74 -75.37
CA SER A 26 -49.83 5.29 -75.21
C SER A 26 -48.55 4.77 -74.56
N THR A 27 -48.63 4.38 -73.29
CA THR A 27 -47.53 3.69 -72.60
C THR A 27 -47.25 2.37 -73.30
N ILE A 28 -45.99 2.16 -73.68
CA ILE A 28 -45.50 0.89 -74.20
C ILE A 28 -45.05 0.04 -73.00
N ASP A 29 -45.78 -1.03 -72.71
CA ASP A 29 -45.49 -1.95 -71.61
C ASP A 29 -44.55 -3.07 -72.09
N ILE A 30 -43.50 -3.35 -71.32
CA ILE A 30 -42.43 -4.31 -71.64
C ILE A 30 -42.11 -5.15 -70.39
N ASP A 31 -42.40 -6.45 -70.46
CA ASP A 31 -41.92 -7.44 -69.50
C ASP A 31 -40.56 -8.00 -69.95
N LEU A 32 -39.51 -7.80 -69.16
CA LEU A 32 -38.17 -8.31 -69.46
C LEU A 32 -38.02 -9.83 -69.26
N SER A 33 -38.96 -10.48 -68.56
CA SER A 33 -39.00 -11.94 -68.43
C SER A 33 -39.62 -12.64 -69.63
N ASP A 34 -40.20 -11.91 -70.60
CA ASP A 34 -40.70 -12.49 -71.84
C ASP A 34 -39.56 -12.99 -72.74
N ASP A 35 -39.80 -14.15 -73.33
CA ASP A 35 -38.95 -14.82 -74.31
C ASP A 35 -38.79 -13.99 -75.61
N SER A 36 -39.71 -13.04 -75.86
CA SER A 36 -39.58 -12.03 -76.91
C SER A 36 -38.47 -11.00 -76.65
N HIS A 37 -38.10 -10.76 -75.38
CA HIS A 37 -37.10 -9.77 -74.96
C HIS A 37 -35.78 -10.38 -74.50
N LYS A 38 -35.59 -11.71 -74.66
CA LYS A 38 -34.40 -12.49 -74.21
C LYS A 38 -33.02 -12.10 -74.78
N ARG A 39 -32.92 -11.00 -75.53
CA ARG A 39 -31.67 -10.43 -76.05
C ARG A 39 -31.54 -8.92 -75.75
N GLY A 40 -32.37 -8.40 -74.85
CA GLY A 40 -32.55 -6.98 -74.57
C GLY A 40 -33.46 -6.27 -75.58
N ILE A 41 -33.71 -4.98 -75.33
CA ILE A 41 -34.59 -4.09 -76.10
C ILE A 41 -33.85 -2.82 -76.56
N THR A 42 -34.25 -2.27 -77.71
CA THR A 42 -33.80 -0.95 -78.18
C THR A 42 -34.97 0.04 -78.22
N ILE A 43 -34.87 1.10 -77.44
CA ILE A 43 -35.78 2.24 -77.37
C ILE A 43 -35.35 3.28 -78.43
N SER A 44 -36.19 3.47 -79.45
CA SER A 44 -35.89 4.31 -80.61
C SER A 44 -36.98 5.34 -80.97
N GLN A 45 -38.10 5.35 -80.24
CA GLN A 45 -39.21 6.28 -80.47
C GLN A 45 -39.05 7.55 -79.63
N ASP A 46 -38.92 8.71 -80.28
CA ASP A 46 -38.77 9.99 -79.59
C ASP A 46 -40.07 10.45 -78.89
N ASN A 47 -39.90 11.07 -77.72
CA ASN A 47 -40.97 11.54 -76.82
C ASN A 47 -42.01 10.48 -76.38
N SER A 48 -41.65 9.20 -76.49
CA SER A 48 -42.46 8.06 -76.06
C SER A 48 -42.43 7.85 -74.54
N VAL A 49 -43.35 6.99 -74.06
CA VAL A 49 -43.47 6.58 -72.66
C VAL A 49 -43.43 5.06 -72.57
N TYR A 50 -42.48 4.52 -71.80
CA TYR A 50 -42.34 3.09 -71.53
C TYR A 50 -42.64 2.76 -70.06
N ARG A 51 -43.15 1.56 -69.84
CA ARG A 51 -43.21 0.87 -68.55
C ARG A 51 -42.46 -0.45 -68.71
N ILE A 52 -41.38 -0.61 -67.96
CA ILE A 52 -40.51 -1.79 -67.98
C ILE A 52 -40.59 -2.47 -66.62
N HIS A 53 -40.80 -3.78 -66.61
CA HIS A 53 -40.90 -4.61 -65.41
C HIS A 53 -40.34 -6.01 -65.66
N GLY A 54 -40.35 -6.86 -64.63
CA GLY A 54 -39.87 -8.24 -64.71
C GLY A 54 -38.35 -8.40 -64.54
N THR A 55 -37.90 -9.64 -64.52
CA THR A 55 -36.48 -10.01 -64.35
C THR A 55 -35.85 -10.41 -65.68
N TYR A 56 -34.70 -9.82 -66.02
CA TYR A 56 -33.80 -10.33 -67.04
C TYR A 56 -32.73 -11.21 -66.37
N ASP A 57 -32.76 -12.51 -66.62
CA ASP A 57 -31.76 -13.46 -66.10
C ASP A 57 -30.89 -14.01 -67.23
N VAL A 58 -29.64 -13.57 -67.25
CA VAL A 58 -28.61 -13.99 -68.23
C VAL A 58 -28.43 -15.51 -68.29
N GLN A 59 -28.62 -16.25 -67.19
CA GLN A 59 -28.47 -17.72 -67.21
C GLN A 59 -29.64 -18.43 -67.91
N LYS A 60 -30.84 -17.81 -67.93
CA LYS A 60 -32.04 -18.37 -68.57
C LYS A 60 -32.21 -17.87 -70.01
N GLN A 61 -32.01 -16.57 -70.23
CA GLN A 61 -32.29 -15.89 -71.50
C GLN A 61 -31.05 -15.75 -72.40
N GLY A 62 -29.86 -15.72 -71.80
CA GLY A 62 -28.58 -15.51 -72.48
C GLY A 62 -28.06 -14.08 -72.37
N LEU A 63 -26.83 -13.88 -72.84
CA LEU A 63 -26.17 -12.58 -72.84
C LEU A 63 -26.92 -11.60 -73.76
N PRO A 64 -27.12 -10.33 -73.33
CA PRO A 64 -27.82 -9.34 -74.13
C PRO A 64 -27.07 -9.00 -75.41
N SER A 65 -27.78 -8.63 -76.47
CA SER A 65 -27.16 -8.35 -77.77
C SER A 65 -27.68 -7.09 -78.47
N GLN A 66 -28.18 -6.11 -77.71
CA GLN A 66 -28.40 -4.78 -78.24
C GLN A 66 -27.06 -4.04 -78.24
N GLU A 67 -26.48 -3.83 -79.42
CA GLU A 67 -25.19 -3.13 -79.56
C GLU A 67 -25.32 -1.66 -79.12
N THR A 68 -24.43 -1.22 -78.23
CA THR A 68 -24.45 0.17 -77.70
C THR A 68 -23.74 1.19 -78.60
N GLY A 69 -22.97 0.71 -79.58
CA GLY A 69 -22.07 1.52 -80.39
C GLY A 69 -20.73 1.87 -79.72
N TYR A 70 -20.45 1.34 -78.52
CA TYR A 70 -19.15 1.42 -77.86
C TYR A 70 -18.35 0.12 -78.03
N GLY A 71 -17.01 0.24 -78.12
CA GLY A 71 -16.10 -0.84 -78.51
C GLY A 71 -15.84 -0.90 -80.03
N THR A 72 -14.61 -1.25 -80.42
CA THR A 72 -14.16 -1.26 -81.83
C THR A 72 -13.78 -2.64 -82.36
N THR A 73 -13.63 -3.63 -81.48
CA THR A 73 -13.34 -5.04 -81.80
C THR A 73 -14.51 -5.92 -81.35
N ASP A 74 -14.71 -7.08 -81.97
CA ASP A 74 -15.84 -7.97 -81.61
C ASP A 74 -15.78 -8.51 -80.16
N GLN A 75 -14.59 -8.51 -79.54
CA GLN A 75 -14.39 -8.86 -78.12
C GLN A 75 -14.76 -7.71 -77.17
N ASN A 76 -14.59 -6.44 -77.58
CA ASN A 76 -14.84 -5.28 -76.72
C ASN A 76 -16.16 -4.56 -77.06
N LYS A 77 -16.93 -5.07 -78.03
CA LYS A 77 -18.26 -4.55 -78.41
C LYS A 77 -19.23 -4.63 -77.24
N SER A 78 -19.58 -3.46 -76.75
CA SER A 78 -20.39 -3.24 -75.57
C SER A 78 -21.88 -3.40 -75.90
N LYS A 79 -22.61 -4.18 -75.09
CA LYS A 79 -24.02 -4.51 -75.35
C LYS A 79 -24.87 -4.23 -74.11
N ALA A 80 -26.18 -4.02 -74.27
CA ALA A 80 -27.05 -3.72 -73.14
C ALA A 80 -28.39 -4.46 -73.16
N VAL A 81 -29.00 -4.61 -71.98
CA VAL A 81 -30.37 -5.14 -71.85
C VAL A 81 -31.39 -4.09 -72.29
N ILE A 82 -31.16 -2.81 -71.99
CA ILE A 82 -31.97 -1.68 -72.47
C ILE A 82 -31.04 -0.67 -73.14
N VAL A 83 -31.20 -0.41 -74.44
CA VAL A 83 -30.51 0.67 -75.16
C VAL A 83 -31.49 1.80 -75.44
N VAL A 84 -31.15 3.04 -75.09
CA VAL A 84 -31.82 4.25 -75.57
C VAL A 84 -31.00 4.81 -76.75
N ALA A 85 -31.63 4.93 -77.92
CA ALA A 85 -30.96 5.37 -79.14
C ALA A 85 -30.49 6.84 -79.07
N SER A 86 -29.48 7.16 -79.88
CA SER A 86 -28.86 8.49 -79.89
C SER A 86 -29.83 9.61 -80.27
N GLY A 87 -29.75 10.75 -79.58
CA GLY A 87 -30.60 11.93 -79.79
C GLY A 87 -32.03 11.85 -79.23
N ILE A 88 -32.47 10.69 -78.71
CA ILE A 88 -33.83 10.46 -78.23
C ILE A 88 -34.11 11.14 -76.88
N GLN A 89 -35.30 11.71 -76.72
CA GLN A 89 -35.92 12.02 -75.43
C GLN A 89 -36.98 10.95 -75.10
N VAL A 90 -36.91 10.34 -73.91
CA VAL A 90 -37.86 9.27 -73.51
C VAL A 90 -38.21 9.32 -72.02
N LYS A 91 -39.41 8.86 -71.68
CA LYS A 91 -39.84 8.60 -70.30
C LYS A 91 -39.93 7.09 -70.06
N ILE A 92 -39.30 6.60 -69.00
CA ILE A 92 -39.24 5.18 -68.67
C ILE A 92 -39.67 5.01 -67.21
N THR A 93 -40.68 4.17 -66.95
CA THR A 93 -40.96 3.67 -65.60
C THR A 93 -40.24 2.34 -65.43
N LEU A 94 -39.41 2.19 -64.39
CA LEU A 94 -38.93 0.88 -63.94
C LEU A 94 -39.82 0.45 -62.77
N GLU A 95 -40.42 -0.74 -62.88
CA GLU A 95 -41.23 -1.32 -61.82
C GLU A 95 -40.82 -2.76 -61.52
N ASN A 96 -40.17 -2.99 -60.37
CA ASN A 96 -39.61 -4.29 -59.98
C ASN A 96 -38.64 -4.90 -61.01
N VAL A 97 -37.90 -4.05 -61.73
CA VAL A 97 -36.94 -4.47 -62.76
C VAL A 97 -35.68 -5.02 -62.10
N ASN A 98 -35.38 -6.29 -62.34
CA ASN A 98 -34.19 -6.95 -61.84
C ASN A 98 -33.35 -7.50 -62.99
N ILE A 99 -32.05 -7.18 -63.02
CA ILE A 99 -31.12 -7.65 -64.07
C ILE A 99 -29.97 -8.40 -63.40
N GLU A 100 -29.97 -9.71 -63.59
CA GLU A 100 -29.17 -10.66 -62.82
C GLU A 100 -28.20 -11.46 -63.70
N ASN A 101 -27.14 -11.96 -63.08
CA ASN A 101 -26.13 -12.83 -63.70
C ASN A 101 -25.36 -12.22 -64.89
N LEU A 102 -25.33 -10.89 -65.02
CA LEU A 102 -24.37 -10.19 -65.89
C LEU A 102 -22.94 -10.50 -65.43
N GLN A 103 -22.06 -10.81 -66.38
CA GLN A 103 -20.67 -11.19 -66.11
C GLN A 103 -19.81 -9.94 -65.94
N GLU A 104 -19.14 -9.78 -64.79
CA GLU A 104 -18.42 -8.54 -64.44
C GLU A 104 -17.21 -8.23 -65.35
N ASP A 105 -16.63 -9.26 -65.98
CA ASP A 105 -15.46 -9.16 -66.87
C ASP A 105 -15.83 -8.89 -68.35
N GLU A 106 -17.12 -8.95 -68.71
CA GLU A 106 -17.59 -8.72 -70.08
C GLU A 106 -18.24 -7.33 -70.22
N PRO A 107 -18.17 -6.68 -71.40
CA PRO A 107 -18.67 -5.31 -71.60
C PRO A 107 -20.20 -5.27 -71.77
N TYR A 108 -20.94 -5.46 -70.67
CA TYR A 108 -22.40 -5.33 -70.61
C TYR A 108 -22.90 -4.17 -69.76
N CYS A 109 -24.10 -3.66 -70.08
CA CYS A 109 -24.77 -2.60 -69.34
C CYS A 109 -26.26 -2.94 -69.15
N ALA A 110 -26.84 -2.63 -67.99
CA ALA A 110 -28.27 -2.80 -67.78
C ALA A 110 -29.09 -1.78 -68.60
N LEU A 111 -28.81 -0.48 -68.46
CA LEU A 111 -29.48 0.60 -69.21
C LEU A 111 -28.43 1.56 -69.82
N TYR A 112 -28.30 1.53 -71.15
CA TYR A 112 -27.34 2.36 -71.88
C TYR A 112 -28.00 3.55 -72.58
N ALA A 113 -27.58 4.77 -72.24
CA ALA A 113 -28.11 6.01 -72.79
C ALA A 113 -27.04 7.09 -73.09
N ASP A 114 -25.76 6.73 -73.26
CA ASP A 114 -24.59 7.63 -73.50
C ASP A 114 -24.89 8.78 -74.51
N GLY A 115 -25.56 8.45 -75.61
CA GLY A 115 -25.91 9.39 -76.68
C GLY A 115 -27.36 9.91 -76.67
N ALA A 116 -28.20 9.52 -75.70
CA ALA A 116 -29.57 10.01 -75.62
C ALA A 116 -29.61 11.52 -75.31
N LYS A 117 -30.69 12.20 -75.70
CA LYS A 117 -30.87 13.63 -75.38
C LYS A 117 -31.37 13.81 -73.95
N LYS A 118 -32.40 13.06 -73.57
CA LYS A 118 -32.96 13.11 -72.21
C LYS A 118 -33.64 11.79 -71.83
N VAL A 119 -33.37 11.28 -70.63
CA VAL A 119 -34.07 10.11 -70.08
C VAL A 119 -34.74 10.52 -68.76
N GLU A 120 -36.07 10.40 -68.67
CA GLU A 120 -36.79 10.56 -67.40
C GLU A 120 -37.16 9.19 -66.84
N LEU A 121 -36.38 8.72 -65.87
CA LEU A 121 -36.52 7.45 -65.18
C LEU A 121 -37.42 7.61 -63.95
N THR A 122 -38.54 6.91 -63.91
CA THR A 122 -39.49 6.91 -62.79
C THR A 122 -39.43 5.56 -62.07
N LEU A 123 -39.11 5.58 -60.78
CA LEU A 123 -38.93 4.39 -59.95
C LEU A 123 -40.23 4.01 -59.25
N ALA A 124 -40.66 2.76 -59.46
CA ALA A 124 -41.71 2.07 -58.73
C ALA A 124 -41.20 0.70 -58.24
N GLY A 125 -41.67 0.22 -57.10
CA GLY A 125 -41.21 -1.04 -56.51
C GLY A 125 -39.71 -1.08 -56.20
N ASP A 126 -39.13 -2.28 -56.17
CA ASP A 126 -37.71 -2.54 -55.91
C ASP A 126 -36.96 -2.92 -57.18
N ASN A 127 -36.08 -2.05 -57.67
CA ASN A 127 -35.31 -2.27 -58.91
C ASN A 127 -33.84 -2.57 -58.60
N SER A 128 -33.22 -3.50 -59.33
CA SER A 128 -31.82 -3.93 -59.15
C SER A 128 -31.14 -4.11 -60.51
N LEU A 129 -30.08 -3.33 -60.77
CA LEU A 129 -29.37 -3.30 -62.06
C LEU A 129 -27.86 -3.45 -61.87
N ALA A 130 -27.20 -4.13 -62.80
CA ALA A 130 -25.74 -4.32 -62.81
C ALA A 130 -25.11 -3.87 -64.14
N GLY A 131 -23.83 -3.50 -64.09
CA GLY A 131 -22.95 -3.32 -65.24
C GLY A 131 -21.83 -4.38 -65.25
N GLY A 132 -21.17 -4.51 -66.41
CA GLY A 132 -19.97 -5.31 -66.62
C GLY A 132 -18.75 -4.43 -66.90
N HIS A 133 -17.69 -5.00 -67.46
CA HIS A 133 -16.40 -4.34 -67.63
C HIS A 133 -16.53 -2.98 -68.36
N ASP A 134 -15.88 -1.94 -67.82
CA ASP A 134 -15.86 -0.57 -68.35
C ASP A 134 -17.24 0.14 -68.40
N LEU A 135 -18.30 -0.46 -67.84
CA LEU A 135 -19.69 -0.01 -68.02
C LEU A 135 -20.48 0.09 -66.69
N PRO A 136 -21.16 1.23 -66.46
CA PRO A 136 -22.04 1.39 -65.31
C PRO A 136 -23.33 0.57 -65.47
N ALA A 137 -24.08 0.35 -64.39
CA ALA A 137 -25.42 -0.24 -64.49
C ALA A 137 -26.37 0.67 -65.28
N ILE A 138 -26.29 1.98 -65.04
CA ILE A 138 -26.96 3.01 -65.86
C ILE A 138 -25.90 3.90 -66.49
N CYS A 139 -25.70 3.77 -67.81
CA CYS A 139 -24.88 4.68 -68.59
C CYS A 139 -25.69 5.92 -68.94
N ALA A 140 -25.51 6.98 -68.16
CA ALA A 140 -26.22 8.24 -68.31
C ALA A 140 -25.80 8.99 -69.59
N PRO A 141 -26.64 9.89 -70.13
CA PRO A 141 -26.27 10.78 -71.22
C PRO A 141 -25.02 11.60 -70.91
N THR A 142 -24.05 11.62 -71.82
CA THR A 142 -22.77 12.31 -71.63
C THR A 142 -22.61 13.56 -72.49
N GLY A 143 -23.56 13.82 -73.40
CA GLY A 143 -23.53 14.98 -74.30
C GLY A 143 -23.74 16.31 -73.60
N ASP A 144 -23.26 17.39 -74.22
CA ASP A 144 -23.51 18.76 -73.76
C ASP A 144 -25.02 19.07 -73.80
N GLY A 145 -25.56 19.60 -72.71
CA GLY A 145 -27.01 19.85 -72.57
C GLY A 145 -27.91 18.59 -72.51
N THR A 146 -27.35 17.40 -72.26
CA THR A 146 -28.13 16.15 -72.08
C THR A 146 -28.35 15.81 -70.61
N GLU A 147 -29.43 15.08 -70.29
CA GLU A 147 -29.83 14.84 -68.90
C GLU A 147 -30.48 13.46 -68.65
N LEU A 148 -30.03 12.76 -67.60
CA LEU A 148 -30.77 11.70 -66.92
C LEU A 148 -31.49 12.30 -65.71
N ILE A 149 -32.82 12.24 -65.66
CA ILE A 149 -33.62 12.54 -64.47
C ILE A 149 -34.06 11.23 -63.83
N ILE A 150 -33.80 11.05 -62.53
CA ILE A 150 -34.34 9.94 -61.72
C ILE A 150 -35.33 10.51 -60.70
N LYS A 151 -36.52 9.92 -60.61
CA LYS A 151 -37.62 10.36 -59.74
C LYS A 151 -38.54 9.21 -59.35
N GLY A 152 -39.54 9.48 -58.52
CA GLY A 152 -40.50 8.49 -58.02
C GLY A 152 -40.21 8.10 -56.56
N LYS A 153 -40.99 7.16 -56.02
CA LYS A 153 -40.84 6.68 -54.63
C LYS A 153 -40.27 5.25 -54.52
N GLY A 154 -40.05 4.58 -55.65
CA GLY A 154 -39.44 3.26 -55.68
C GLY A 154 -37.94 3.29 -55.31
N LYS A 155 -37.40 2.10 -55.12
CA LYS A 155 -35.99 1.85 -54.85
C LYS A 155 -35.24 1.52 -56.13
N LEU A 156 -33.97 1.94 -56.20
CA LEU A 156 -33.03 1.59 -57.26
C LEU A 156 -31.71 1.17 -56.63
N THR A 157 -31.34 -0.10 -56.79
CA THR A 157 -30.01 -0.63 -56.47
C THR A 157 -29.22 -0.75 -57.77
N VAL A 158 -28.03 -0.16 -57.84
CA VAL A 158 -27.21 -0.08 -59.06
C VAL A 158 -25.75 -0.38 -58.75
N LYS A 159 -25.15 -1.31 -59.48
CA LYS A 159 -23.75 -1.74 -59.31
C LYS A 159 -22.98 -1.61 -60.63
N GLY A 160 -21.97 -0.75 -60.67
CA GLY A 160 -21.04 -0.70 -61.80
C GLY A 160 -20.23 -1.98 -61.90
N GLY A 161 -19.90 -2.40 -63.12
CA GLY A 161 -18.94 -3.47 -63.34
C GLY A 161 -17.51 -2.97 -63.17
N ASN A 162 -16.52 -3.70 -63.70
CA ASN A 162 -15.12 -3.36 -63.46
C ASN A 162 -14.77 -1.94 -63.91
N GLU A 163 -14.07 -1.19 -63.05
CA GLU A 163 -13.67 0.21 -63.24
C GLU A 163 -14.82 1.22 -63.51
N ALA A 164 -16.06 0.83 -63.24
CA ALA A 164 -17.25 1.58 -63.62
C ALA A 164 -18.06 2.14 -62.44
N ALA A 165 -18.89 3.14 -62.76
CA ALA A 165 -19.77 3.79 -61.79
C ALA A 165 -21.09 3.03 -61.56
N GLY A 166 -21.80 3.28 -60.46
CA GLY A 166 -23.17 2.76 -60.29
C GLY A 166 -24.13 3.38 -61.30
N ILE A 167 -24.16 4.71 -61.33
CA ILE A 167 -24.82 5.55 -62.35
C ILE A 167 -23.77 6.53 -62.87
N GLY A 168 -23.53 6.58 -64.17
CA GLY A 168 -22.53 7.51 -64.69
C GLY A 168 -22.22 7.44 -66.18
N SER A 169 -21.10 8.02 -66.59
CA SER A 169 -20.49 7.75 -67.90
C SER A 169 -20.03 6.29 -68.00
N ARG A 170 -19.83 5.78 -69.22
CA ARG A 170 -18.93 4.65 -69.49
C ARG A 170 -17.46 5.04 -69.27
N TYR A 171 -16.56 4.07 -69.31
CA TYR A 171 -15.10 4.26 -69.24
C TYR A 171 -14.54 5.21 -70.32
N SER A 172 -13.48 5.95 -69.95
CA SER A 172 -12.71 6.84 -70.83
C SER A 172 -13.58 7.75 -71.70
N LYS A 173 -14.55 8.41 -71.06
CA LYS A 173 -15.59 9.19 -71.75
C LYS A 173 -15.95 10.43 -70.96
N ASP A 174 -15.38 11.57 -71.37
CA ASP A 174 -15.75 12.89 -70.86
C ASP A 174 -17.27 13.08 -70.89
N ALA A 175 -17.80 13.40 -69.71
CA ALA A 175 -19.19 13.72 -69.47
C ALA A 175 -19.38 15.24 -69.48
N LYS A 176 -20.40 15.69 -70.21
CA LYS A 176 -20.97 17.03 -70.12
C LYS A 176 -22.46 17.02 -69.76
N GLY A 177 -23.06 15.83 -69.73
CA GLY A 177 -24.43 15.63 -69.32
C GLY A 177 -24.63 15.76 -67.82
N THR A 178 -25.90 15.85 -67.44
CA THR A 178 -26.37 15.99 -66.05
C THR A 178 -27.03 14.69 -65.59
N ILE A 179 -26.76 14.29 -64.35
CA ILE A 179 -27.54 13.31 -63.59
C ILE A 179 -28.32 14.09 -62.53
N THR A 180 -29.62 14.28 -62.74
CA THR A 180 -30.54 14.93 -61.80
C THR A 180 -31.34 13.86 -61.05
N ILE A 181 -31.32 13.89 -59.73
CA ILE A 181 -32.15 13.06 -58.84
C ILE A 181 -33.17 13.99 -58.18
N GLU A 182 -34.46 13.75 -58.44
CA GLU A 182 -35.57 14.55 -57.89
C GLU A 182 -36.21 13.91 -56.66
N ASN A 183 -36.24 12.56 -56.60
CA ASN A 183 -36.64 11.77 -55.43
C ASN A 183 -36.29 10.29 -55.65
N GLY A 184 -36.49 9.46 -54.62
CA GLY A 184 -36.35 8.00 -54.65
C GLY A 184 -35.35 7.47 -53.61
N THR A 185 -35.34 6.15 -53.41
CA THR A 185 -34.33 5.48 -52.58
C THR A 185 -33.27 4.86 -53.49
N ILE A 186 -32.09 5.49 -53.58
CA ILE A 186 -31.05 5.09 -54.55
C ILE A 186 -29.83 4.56 -53.79
N ILE A 187 -29.46 3.31 -54.08
CA ILE A 187 -28.29 2.64 -53.51
C ILE A 187 -27.33 2.32 -54.66
N ALA A 188 -26.28 3.12 -54.81
CA ALA A 188 -25.39 3.11 -55.97
C ALA A 188 -23.95 2.75 -55.59
N HIS A 189 -23.38 1.74 -56.25
CA HIS A 189 -22.03 1.27 -56.01
C HIS A 189 -21.19 1.35 -57.29
N GLY A 190 -20.04 2.03 -57.23
CA GLY A 190 -18.97 1.94 -58.23
C GLY A 190 -17.93 0.87 -57.85
N LYS A 191 -17.02 0.57 -58.77
CA LYS A 191 -15.92 -0.39 -58.59
C LYS A 191 -14.61 0.21 -59.14
N GLY A 192 -13.47 -0.14 -58.53
CA GLY A 192 -12.15 0.40 -58.92
C GLY A 192 -12.09 1.94 -58.81
N TYR A 193 -11.71 2.65 -59.87
CA TYR A 193 -11.73 4.13 -59.89
C TYR A 193 -13.14 4.72 -60.09
N GLY A 194 -14.18 3.91 -60.35
CA GLY A 194 -15.54 4.37 -60.65
C GLY A 194 -16.30 4.96 -59.44
N ALA A 195 -17.07 6.01 -59.68
CA ALA A 195 -17.88 6.67 -58.64
C ALA A 195 -19.15 5.89 -58.27
N GLY A 196 -19.72 6.11 -57.09
CA GLY A 196 -21.08 5.62 -56.80
C GLY A 196 -22.10 6.22 -57.77
N ILE A 197 -22.11 7.56 -57.86
CA ILE A 197 -22.89 8.34 -58.82
C ILE A 197 -21.97 9.40 -59.45
N GLY A 198 -21.79 9.39 -60.77
CA GLY A 198 -21.02 10.42 -61.50
C GLY A 198 -20.30 9.90 -62.74
N THR A 199 -19.01 9.58 -62.66
CA THR A 199 -18.24 9.05 -63.83
C THR A 199 -17.49 7.74 -63.55
N SER A 200 -17.35 6.90 -64.58
CA SER A 200 -16.50 5.70 -64.58
C SER A 200 -15.03 6.06 -64.82
N ALA A 201 -14.10 5.12 -64.61
CA ALA A 201 -12.66 5.39 -64.68
C ALA A 201 -12.21 6.12 -65.96
N ASN A 202 -11.13 6.90 -65.82
CA ASN A 202 -10.53 7.73 -66.87
C ASN A 202 -11.49 8.74 -67.53
N SER A 203 -12.62 9.06 -66.89
CA SER A 203 -13.65 9.96 -67.42
C SER A 203 -13.78 11.24 -66.60
N ASN A 204 -14.03 12.36 -67.28
CA ASN A 204 -13.88 13.71 -66.73
C ASN A 204 -15.18 14.53 -66.85
N GLY A 205 -15.29 15.65 -66.13
CA GLY A 205 -16.48 16.50 -66.15
C GLY A 205 -17.73 15.88 -65.50
N GLY A 206 -18.91 16.23 -66.04
CA GLY A 206 -20.23 15.82 -65.57
C GLY A 206 -20.84 16.73 -64.50
N THR A 207 -22.16 16.70 -64.36
CA THR A 207 -22.87 17.32 -63.22
C THR A 207 -23.75 16.30 -62.51
N VAL A 208 -23.67 16.22 -61.18
CA VAL A 208 -24.61 15.45 -60.35
C VAL A 208 -25.42 16.41 -59.50
N ARG A 209 -26.76 16.37 -59.64
CA ARG A 209 -27.69 17.28 -58.96
C ARG A 209 -28.71 16.47 -58.16
N ILE A 210 -28.80 16.71 -56.85
CA ILE A 210 -29.76 16.06 -55.95
C ILE A 210 -30.69 17.12 -55.37
N LYS A 211 -32.00 16.94 -55.60
CA LYS A 211 -33.06 17.81 -55.07
C LYS A 211 -33.68 17.23 -53.80
N ASP A 212 -33.98 15.94 -53.81
CA ASP A 212 -34.53 15.19 -52.68
C ASP A 212 -34.31 13.67 -52.88
N GLY A 213 -34.61 12.87 -51.86
CA GLY A 213 -34.53 11.41 -51.85
C GLY A 213 -33.76 10.85 -50.64
N ASN A 214 -33.52 9.54 -50.64
CA ASN A 214 -32.61 8.86 -49.72
C ASN A 214 -31.53 8.14 -50.54
N ILE A 215 -30.33 8.70 -50.55
CA ILE A 215 -29.28 8.40 -51.53
C ILE A 215 -28.06 7.85 -50.80
N THR A 216 -27.72 6.58 -51.03
CA THR A 216 -26.48 5.96 -50.55
C THR A 216 -25.59 5.67 -51.74
N ALA A 217 -24.49 6.40 -51.88
CA ALA A 217 -23.58 6.33 -53.01
C ALA A 217 -22.17 5.93 -52.54
N THR A 218 -21.74 4.72 -52.92
CA THR A 218 -20.44 4.13 -52.58
C THR A 218 -19.53 4.11 -53.80
N GLY A 219 -18.40 4.80 -53.76
CA GLY A 219 -17.35 4.71 -54.77
C GLY A 219 -16.56 3.41 -54.68
N GLY A 220 -15.89 3.04 -55.76
CA GLY A 220 -14.92 1.96 -55.75
C GLY A 220 -13.64 2.31 -54.97
N ASP A 221 -12.65 1.43 -55.03
CA ASP A 221 -11.33 1.55 -54.39
C ASP A 221 -10.65 2.91 -54.47
N SER A 222 -10.82 3.64 -55.57
CA SER A 222 -10.19 4.94 -55.83
C SER A 222 -11.18 5.98 -56.38
N GLY A 223 -12.47 5.62 -56.46
CA GLY A 223 -13.57 6.49 -56.89
C GLY A 223 -14.25 7.20 -55.73
N PRO A 224 -14.94 8.34 -55.97
CA PRO A 224 -15.70 9.02 -54.92
C PRO A 224 -17.08 8.37 -54.72
N GLY A 225 -17.71 8.60 -53.57
CA GLY A 225 -19.13 8.29 -53.39
C GLY A 225 -20.00 8.98 -54.44
N ILE A 226 -19.85 10.30 -54.56
CA ILE A 226 -20.49 11.10 -55.61
C ILE A 226 -19.44 11.97 -56.33
N GLY A 227 -19.45 11.94 -57.67
CA GLY A 227 -18.69 12.83 -58.54
C GLY A 227 -17.75 12.14 -59.53
N VAL A 228 -16.58 12.70 -59.77
CA VAL A 228 -15.68 12.28 -60.86
C VAL A 228 -14.79 11.12 -60.43
N SER A 229 -14.69 10.09 -61.27
CA SER A 229 -13.80 8.93 -61.10
C SER A 229 -12.40 9.30 -60.62
N GLY A 230 -11.74 8.37 -59.91
CA GLY A 230 -10.29 8.44 -59.77
C GLY A 230 -9.56 8.21 -61.10
N THR A 231 -8.24 8.19 -61.00
CA THR A 231 -7.30 7.79 -62.07
C THR A 231 -6.09 7.12 -61.45
N PRO A 232 -5.47 6.12 -62.11
CA PRO A 232 -4.09 5.73 -61.79
C PRO A 232 -3.16 6.95 -61.79
N ALA A 233 -2.17 6.97 -60.91
CA ALA A 233 -1.19 8.05 -60.87
C ALA A 233 -0.49 8.24 -62.24
N HIS A 234 -0.04 9.47 -62.50
CA HIS A 234 0.66 9.93 -63.72
C HIS A 234 -0.21 10.34 -64.93
N ALA A 235 -1.53 10.49 -64.79
CA ALA A 235 -2.31 11.26 -65.76
C ALA A 235 -1.93 12.76 -65.72
N ASN A 236 -1.41 13.30 -66.83
CA ASN A 236 -0.93 14.68 -66.96
C ASN A 236 -1.17 15.13 -68.41
N PRO A 237 -1.80 16.29 -68.72
CA PRO A 237 -2.14 17.45 -67.88
C PRO A 237 -3.21 17.18 -66.80
N PRO A 238 -3.37 18.09 -65.81
CA PRO A 238 -4.43 18.00 -64.81
C PRO A 238 -5.81 17.94 -65.46
N ILE A 239 -6.57 16.93 -65.06
CA ILE A 239 -7.91 16.64 -65.56
C ILE A 239 -8.91 17.68 -65.06
N THR A 240 -9.77 18.17 -65.96
CA THR A 240 -10.89 19.04 -65.61
C THR A 240 -12.04 18.25 -64.98
N SER A 241 -12.70 18.89 -64.02
CA SER A 241 -13.58 18.24 -63.06
C SER A 241 -15.06 18.49 -63.31
N GLY A 242 -15.89 17.73 -62.60
CA GLY A 242 -17.34 17.87 -62.58
C GLY A 242 -17.83 18.66 -61.37
N THR A 243 -19.11 19.02 -61.42
CA THR A 243 -19.81 19.80 -60.39
C THR A 243 -20.86 18.94 -59.67
N ILE A 244 -21.02 19.16 -58.36
CA ILE A 244 -22.05 18.52 -57.54
C ILE A 244 -22.93 19.59 -56.91
N GLU A 245 -24.25 19.43 -57.01
CA GLU A 245 -25.25 20.30 -56.42
C GLU A 245 -26.22 19.49 -55.55
N ILE A 246 -26.30 19.80 -54.25
CA ILE A 246 -27.30 19.20 -53.33
C ILE A 246 -28.19 20.32 -52.77
N SER A 247 -29.49 20.09 -52.77
CA SER A 247 -30.52 21.03 -52.29
C SER A 247 -31.56 20.43 -51.35
N GLY A 248 -31.48 19.13 -51.07
CA GLY A 248 -32.38 18.42 -50.15
C GLY A 248 -32.12 16.91 -50.14
N GLY A 249 -32.94 16.19 -49.38
CA GLY A 249 -32.82 14.74 -49.17
C GLY A 249 -31.80 14.34 -48.10
N ILE A 250 -31.66 13.03 -47.93
CA ILE A 250 -30.63 12.38 -47.12
C ILE A 250 -29.61 11.80 -48.10
N VAL A 251 -28.34 12.20 -48.00
CA VAL A 251 -27.28 11.83 -48.97
C VAL A 251 -26.04 11.32 -48.25
N ASN A 252 -25.85 10.01 -48.28
CA ASN A 252 -24.69 9.30 -47.71
C ASN A 252 -23.72 8.94 -48.83
N ALA A 253 -22.58 9.63 -48.90
CA ALA A 253 -21.58 9.51 -49.94
C ALA A 253 -20.24 9.01 -49.37
N THR A 254 -19.87 7.78 -49.72
CA THR A 254 -18.68 7.08 -49.19
C THR A 254 -17.77 6.66 -50.33
N GLY A 255 -16.45 6.83 -50.23
CA GLY A 255 -15.51 6.36 -51.26
C GLY A 255 -14.07 6.71 -50.91
N TYR A 256 -13.14 6.67 -51.86
CA TYR A 256 -11.78 7.20 -51.63
C TYR A 256 -11.87 8.68 -51.20
N ASN A 257 -12.72 9.44 -51.87
CA ASN A 257 -13.28 10.68 -51.33
C ASN A 257 -14.79 10.48 -51.12
N GLY A 258 -15.40 11.12 -50.13
CA GLY A 258 -16.86 11.03 -49.94
C GLY A 258 -17.58 11.66 -51.14
N MET A 259 -17.25 12.91 -51.44
CA MET A 259 -17.76 13.67 -52.59
C MET A 259 -16.63 14.40 -53.34
N GLY A 260 -16.84 14.70 -54.62
CA GLY A 260 -15.95 15.53 -55.44
C GLY A 260 -15.25 14.71 -56.53
N ALA A 261 -13.94 14.84 -56.68
CA ALA A 261 -13.17 13.95 -57.54
C ALA A 261 -12.50 12.82 -56.74
N GLY A 262 -12.27 11.66 -57.36
CA GLY A 262 -11.56 10.52 -56.77
C GLY A 262 -10.04 10.70 -56.68
N GLU A 263 -9.33 9.59 -56.51
CA GLU A 263 -7.86 9.57 -56.39
C GLU A 263 -7.16 10.18 -57.62
N GLY A 264 -6.09 10.93 -57.39
CA GLY A 264 -5.27 11.56 -58.44
C GLY A 264 -5.93 12.78 -59.12
N LYS A 265 -7.17 13.14 -58.77
CA LYS A 265 -7.90 14.28 -59.34
C LYS A 265 -8.28 15.34 -58.30
N VAL A 266 -8.69 16.51 -58.78
CA VAL A 266 -9.23 17.62 -57.97
C VAL A 266 -10.62 17.94 -58.50
N GLY A 267 -11.64 18.08 -57.63
CA GLY A 267 -12.99 18.47 -58.04
C GLY A 267 -13.11 19.97 -58.38
N GLU A 268 -14.18 20.36 -59.08
CA GLU A 268 -14.42 21.78 -59.41
C GLU A 268 -15.22 22.43 -58.28
N THR A 269 -16.54 22.24 -58.28
CA THR A 269 -17.45 22.82 -57.30
C THR A 269 -18.33 21.75 -56.66
N VAL A 270 -18.41 21.78 -55.34
CA VAL A 270 -19.45 21.09 -54.56
C VAL A 270 -20.29 22.16 -53.87
N THR A 271 -21.55 22.28 -54.27
CA THR A 271 -22.53 23.20 -53.67
C THR A 271 -23.54 22.42 -52.86
N ILE A 272 -23.58 22.69 -51.56
CA ILE A 272 -24.62 22.16 -50.66
C ILE A 272 -25.49 23.32 -50.20
N SER A 273 -26.79 23.20 -50.40
CA SER A 273 -27.79 24.25 -50.15
C SER A 273 -29.01 23.78 -49.36
N GLY A 274 -29.11 22.47 -49.06
CA GLY A 274 -30.19 21.86 -48.28
C GLY A 274 -29.95 20.36 -48.06
N GLY A 275 -30.66 19.78 -47.08
CA GLY A 275 -30.65 18.34 -46.78
C GLY A 275 -29.76 17.92 -45.60
N ILE A 276 -29.66 16.59 -45.41
CA ILE A 276 -28.75 15.93 -44.47
C ILE A 276 -27.72 15.15 -45.28
N ILE A 277 -26.44 15.54 -45.20
CA ILE A 277 -25.35 15.00 -46.02
C ILE A 277 -24.30 14.34 -45.13
N SER A 278 -23.90 13.12 -45.46
CA SER A 278 -22.75 12.42 -44.89
C SER A 278 -21.70 12.22 -45.98
N ALA A 279 -20.50 12.79 -45.83
CA ALA A 279 -19.40 12.62 -46.77
C ALA A 279 -18.20 11.96 -46.08
N ILE A 280 -17.87 10.73 -46.51
CA ILE A 280 -17.02 9.79 -45.78
C ILE A 280 -15.91 9.27 -46.70
N THR A 281 -14.65 9.41 -46.30
CA THR A 281 -13.57 8.62 -46.93
C THR A 281 -13.46 7.22 -46.32
N ASN A 282 -13.12 6.23 -47.15
CA ASN A 282 -12.84 4.86 -46.75
C ASN A 282 -11.35 4.46 -46.88
N LYS A 283 -10.45 5.38 -47.26
CA LYS A 283 -9.01 5.12 -47.42
C LYS A 283 -8.12 6.30 -47.01
N ASP A 284 -6.89 5.99 -46.60
CA ASP A 284 -5.91 7.00 -46.20
C ASP A 284 -5.50 7.92 -47.35
N GLY A 285 -5.16 9.18 -47.03
CA GLY A 285 -4.97 10.26 -48.00
C GLY A 285 -6.26 10.83 -48.62
N GLY A 286 -7.40 10.15 -48.43
CA GLY A 286 -8.72 10.61 -48.87
C GLY A 286 -9.31 11.73 -48.00
N LYS A 287 -10.25 12.47 -48.59
CA LYS A 287 -10.98 13.60 -47.99
C LYS A 287 -12.48 13.33 -47.98
N ALA A 288 -13.19 13.89 -47.00
CA ALA A 288 -14.66 13.90 -47.01
C ALA A 288 -15.21 14.57 -48.30
N ILE A 289 -14.69 15.75 -48.66
CA ILE A 289 -15.06 16.49 -49.87
C ILE A 289 -13.79 16.97 -50.59
N ASN A 290 -13.57 16.52 -51.83
CA ASN A 290 -12.40 16.86 -52.64
C ASN A 290 -12.78 17.75 -53.84
N ALA A 291 -12.83 19.07 -53.62
CA ALA A 291 -13.11 20.07 -54.65
C ALA A 291 -12.32 21.37 -54.44
N SER A 292 -12.16 22.14 -55.53
CA SER A 292 -11.50 23.45 -55.55
C SER A 292 -12.38 24.55 -54.94
N SER A 293 -13.69 24.39 -55.06
CA SER A 293 -14.73 25.23 -54.47
C SER A 293 -15.70 24.36 -53.68
N TYR A 294 -15.88 24.68 -52.40
CA TYR A 294 -16.90 24.06 -51.55
C TYR A 294 -17.83 25.16 -51.01
N VAL A 295 -19.05 25.19 -51.54
CA VAL A 295 -20.04 26.23 -51.27
C VAL A 295 -21.06 25.69 -50.27
N LEU A 296 -21.13 26.34 -49.11
CA LEU A 296 -22.08 26.06 -48.04
C LEU A 296 -23.39 26.85 -48.22
N PRO A 297 -24.48 26.47 -47.53
CA PRO A 297 -25.76 27.18 -47.61
C PRO A 297 -25.63 28.65 -47.16
N SER A 298 -26.41 29.55 -47.77
CA SER A 298 -26.45 30.97 -47.43
C SER A 298 -27.83 31.58 -47.72
N GLY A 299 -28.14 32.71 -47.09
CA GLY A 299 -29.52 33.23 -47.10
C GLY A 299 -30.39 32.37 -46.19
N GLN A 300 -31.66 32.13 -46.57
CA GLN A 300 -32.61 31.32 -45.79
C GLN A 300 -32.36 29.79 -45.86
N ASN A 301 -31.24 29.37 -46.45
CA ASN A 301 -30.91 27.97 -46.70
C ASN A 301 -29.93 27.42 -45.66
N SER A 302 -30.08 26.14 -45.34
CA SER A 302 -29.26 25.43 -44.36
C SER A 302 -29.26 23.91 -44.62
N ALA A 303 -28.25 23.22 -44.10
CA ALA A 303 -28.08 21.77 -44.20
C ALA A 303 -27.43 21.21 -42.93
N ILE A 304 -27.65 19.93 -42.62
CA ILE A 304 -26.80 19.19 -41.68
C ILE A 304 -25.72 18.50 -42.50
N ILE A 305 -24.45 18.67 -42.14
CA ILE A 305 -23.33 18.06 -42.87
C ILE A 305 -22.40 17.34 -41.90
N PHE A 306 -22.36 16.01 -42.05
CA PHE A 306 -21.44 15.07 -41.40
C PHE A 306 -20.24 14.80 -42.31
N LEU A 307 -19.04 14.88 -41.74
CA LEU A 307 -17.79 14.68 -42.47
C LEU A 307 -16.92 13.63 -41.75
N LYS A 308 -16.30 12.71 -42.51
CA LYS A 308 -15.23 11.84 -42.00
C LYS A 308 -13.99 11.90 -42.88
N GLU A 309 -12.85 12.17 -42.26
CA GLU A 309 -11.51 11.91 -42.80
C GLU A 309 -10.92 10.65 -42.15
N TYR A 310 -10.08 9.92 -42.89
CA TYR A 310 -9.76 8.50 -42.61
C TYR A 310 -9.21 8.23 -41.20
N ASN A 311 -8.40 9.17 -40.69
CA ASN A 311 -7.70 9.03 -39.41
C ASN A 311 -8.51 9.49 -38.18
N TYR A 312 -9.78 9.88 -38.35
CA TYR A 312 -10.70 10.19 -37.25
C TYR A 312 -11.63 9.01 -36.96
N SER A 313 -11.85 8.71 -35.68
CA SER A 313 -12.73 7.61 -35.25
C SER A 313 -14.21 7.93 -35.44
N SER A 314 -14.65 9.09 -34.94
CA SER A 314 -16.02 9.60 -35.05
C SER A 314 -16.31 10.26 -36.41
N ILE A 315 -17.59 10.57 -36.66
CA ILE A 315 -18.09 11.21 -37.87
C ILE A 315 -18.75 12.53 -37.46
N GLU A 316 -18.08 13.65 -37.75
CA GLU A 316 -18.39 14.93 -37.13
C GLU A 316 -19.38 15.74 -37.97
N GLY A 317 -20.58 15.95 -37.40
CA GLY A 317 -21.71 16.68 -37.96
C GLY A 317 -21.87 18.07 -37.39
N SER A 318 -22.36 19.00 -38.20
CA SER A 318 -22.85 20.29 -37.70
C SER A 318 -23.83 20.92 -38.67
N ILE A 319 -24.72 21.76 -38.14
CA ILE A 319 -25.63 22.57 -38.96
C ILE A 319 -24.80 23.63 -39.70
N LYS A 320 -25.01 23.78 -41.01
CA LYS A 320 -24.37 24.79 -41.87
C LYS A 320 -25.43 25.69 -42.50
N GLY A 321 -25.13 26.97 -42.59
CA GLY A 321 -26.00 28.01 -43.15
C GLY A 321 -25.78 29.35 -42.46
N ARG A 322 -26.08 30.46 -43.13
CA ARG A 322 -25.99 31.80 -42.54
C ARG A 322 -27.21 32.66 -42.89
N MET A 323 -28.11 32.75 -41.91
CA MET A 323 -29.25 33.65 -41.87
C MET A 323 -28.93 34.86 -40.98
N ILE A 324 -29.70 35.92 -41.11
CA ILE A 324 -29.64 37.09 -40.23
C ILE A 324 -31.01 37.21 -39.54
N ASP A 325 -31.01 37.32 -38.22
CA ASP A 325 -32.24 37.44 -37.41
C ASP A 325 -32.83 38.87 -37.43
N GLY A 326 -33.97 39.06 -36.76
CA GLY A 326 -34.63 40.37 -36.63
C GLY A 326 -33.81 41.43 -35.87
N ASN A 327 -32.71 41.05 -35.22
CA ASN A 327 -31.79 41.91 -34.47
C ASN A 327 -30.46 42.14 -35.23
N ASN A 328 -30.37 41.73 -36.50
CA ASN A 328 -29.18 41.79 -37.34
C ASN A 328 -27.99 40.93 -36.82
N VAL A 329 -28.29 39.75 -36.27
CA VAL A 329 -27.31 38.77 -35.79
C VAL A 329 -27.24 37.57 -36.76
N ASP A 330 -26.03 37.16 -37.17
CA ASP A 330 -25.83 35.91 -37.90
C ASP A 330 -26.28 34.71 -37.04
N ILE A 331 -27.21 33.90 -37.55
CA ILE A 331 -27.78 32.68 -36.96
C ILE A 331 -27.78 31.53 -37.98
N THR A 332 -27.96 30.29 -37.50
CA THR A 332 -28.24 29.13 -38.35
C THR A 332 -29.50 28.42 -37.82
N HIS A 333 -30.40 27.99 -38.69
CA HIS A 333 -31.59 27.21 -38.34
C HIS A 333 -31.72 26.05 -39.32
N TYR A 334 -32.01 24.83 -38.87
CA TYR A 334 -32.38 23.71 -39.74
C TYR A 334 -33.57 22.96 -39.16
N THR A 335 -34.53 22.61 -40.03
CA THR A 335 -35.70 21.80 -39.66
C THR A 335 -35.52 20.38 -40.22
N ILE A 336 -35.57 19.37 -39.36
CA ILE A 336 -35.73 17.97 -39.76
C ILE A 336 -37.23 17.76 -40.06
N ASP A 337 -37.56 17.50 -41.32
CA ASP A 337 -38.90 17.45 -41.90
C ASP A 337 -39.42 16.02 -42.16
N ARG A 338 -38.63 15.01 -41.78
CA ARG A 338 -38.84 13.58 -42.01
C ARG A 338 -38.04 12.78 -40.99
N ASP A 339 -38.44 11.54 -40.72
CA ASP A 339 -37.74 10.69 -39.76
C ASP A 339 -36.28 10.46 -40.16
N TYR A 340 -35.38 10.56 -39.18
CA TYR A 340 -33.94 10.41 -39.39
C TYR A 340 -33.26 9.74 -38.19
N GLU A 341 -32.31 8.86 -38.49
CA GLU A 341 -31.47 8.16 -37.53
C GLU A 341 -30.05 8.75 -37.60
N ILE A 342 -29.53 9.28 -36.49
CA ILE A 342 -28.12 9.61 -36.33
C ILE A 342 -27.40 8.29 -36.03
N PRO A 343 -26.58 7.73 -36.94
CA PRO A 343 -26.07 6.37 -36.77
C PRO A 343 -24.94 6.27 -35.73
N PRO A 344 -24.59 5.05 -35.28
CA PRO A 344 -23.48 4.81 -34.37
C PRO A 344 -22.16 5.44 -34.82
N GLY A 345 -21.53 6.19 -33.91
CA GLY A 345 -20.27 6.89 -34.13
C GLY A 345 -20.38 8.25 -34.84
N TYR A 346 -21.59 8.76 -35.10
CA TYR A 346 -21.82 10.11 -35.60
C TYR A 346 -22.06 11.10 -34.44
N THR A 347 -21.42 12.27 -34.50
CA THR A 347 -21.58 13.36 -33.52
C THR A 347 -22.28 14.54 -34.18
N LEU A 348 -23.53 14.87 -33.80
CA LEU A 348 -24.22 16.07 -34.28
C LEU A 348 -23.97 17.25 -33.33
N HIS A 349 -23.14 18.21 -33.76
CA HIS A 349 -22.92 19.46 -33.02
C HIS A 349 -24.00 20.50 -33.33
N ILE A 350 -24.62 21.01 -32.27
CA ILE A 350 -25.62 22.09 -32.29
C ILE A 350 -25.01 23.26 -31.53
N ARG A 351 -24.46 24.23 -32.26
CA ARG A 351 -23.59 25.27 -31.67
C ARG A 351 -24.32 26.55 -31.30
N ARG A 352 -23.64 27.47 -30.62
CA ARG A 352 -24.15 28.79 -30.24
C ARG A 352 -24.76 29.49 -31.46
N LYS A 353 -25.97 30.03 -31.28
CA LYS A 353 -26.79 30.65 -32.34
C LYS A 353 -27.27 29.68 -33.45
N GLN A 354 -27.15 28.37 -33.24
CA GLN A 354 -27.75 27.36 -34.10
C GLN A 354 -29.03 26.81 -33.46
N THR A 355 -30.06 26.68 -34.27
CA THR A 355 -31.34 26.03 -33.92
C THR A 355 -31.51 24.77 -34.74
N LEU A 356 -31.72 23.64 -34.07
CA LEU A 356 -32.29 22.44 -34.67
C LEU A 356 -33.78 22.41 -34.35
N THR A 357 -34.63 22.22 -35.35
CA THR A 357 -36.07 22.04 -35.15
C THR A 357 -36.50 20.67 -35.64
N ILE A 358 -37.21 19.92 -34.81
CA ILE A 358 -37.85 18.66 -35.21
C ILE A 358 -39.31 18.97 -35.53
N ALA A 359 -39.74 18.69 -36.77
CA ALA A 359 -41.09 19.01 -37.21
C ALA A 359 -42.17 18.22 -36.46
N ASP A 360 -43.40 18.73 -36.47
CA ASP A 360 -44.54 18.07 -35.84
C ASP A 360 -44.79 16.68 -36.45
N GLY A 361 -44.93 15.66 -35.60
CA GLY A 361 -45.08 14.26 -36.02
C GLY A 361 -43.83 13.58 -36.60
N VAL A 362 -42.63 14.18 -36.47
CA VAL A 362 -41.35 13.60 -36.94
C VAL A 362 -40.50 13.09 -35.76
N THR A 363 -39.80 11.97 -35.97
CA THR A 363 -38.86 11.38 -35.01
C THR A 363 -37.40 11.53 -35.46
N LEU A 364 -36.55 12.03 -34.56
CA LEU A 364 -35.09 11.95 -34.64
C LEU A 364 -34.60 10.85 -33.69
N THR A 365 -34.14 9.72 -34.24
CA THR A 365 -33.53 8.65 -33.44
C THR A 365 -32.04 8.92 -33.29
N ASN A 366 -31.50 8.87 -32.06
CA ASN A 366 -30.08 9.06 -31.78
C ASN A 366 -29.43 7.75 -31.31
N GLU A 367 -28.76 7.07 -32.25
CA GLU A 367 -27.86 5.93 -32.01
C GLU A 367 -26.38 6.40 -31.93
N GLY A 368 -26.12 7.71 -31.95
CA GLY A 368 -24.79 8.31 -31.99
C GLY A 368 -24.56 9.26 -30.80
N THR A 369 -24.28 10.54 -31.08
CA THR A 369 -24.18 11.56 -30.04
C THR A 369 -24.73 12.89 -30.53
N ILE A 370 -25.60 13.52 -29.74
CA ILE A 370 -26.03 14.91 -29.94
C ILE A 370 -25.27 15.79 -28.94
N SER A 371 -24.44 16.70 -29.44
CA SER A 371 -23.64 17.63 -28.64
C SER A 371 -24.19 19.05 -28.77
N ASN A 372 -24.89 19.51 -27.74
CA ASN A 372 -25.38 20.89 -27.58
C ASN A 372 -24.54 21.64 -26.53
N GLU A 373 -23.22 21.41 -26.56
CA GLU A 373 -22.22 21.88 -25.59
C GLU A 373 -21.79 23.34 -25.85
N ASP A 374 -21.96 23.82 -27.08
CA ASP A 374 -21.75 25.23 -27.45
C ASP A 374 -22.98 26.11 -27.14
N SER A 375 -23.99 25.60 -26.42
CA SER A 375 -25.26 26.29 -26.13
C SER A 375 -26.04 26.74 -27.39
N GLY A 376 -26.33 25.80 -28.28
CA GLY A 376 -27.37 25.94 -29.30
C GLY A 376 -28.78 25.72 -28.75
N THR A 377 -29.77 25.62 -29.64
CA THR A 377 -31.18 25.40 -29.30
C THR A 377 -31.73 24.17 -30.04
N ILE A 378 -32.53 23.37 -29.34
CA ILE A 378 -33.32 22.27 -29.91
C ILE A 378 -34.81 22.62 -29.68
N ASP A 379 -35.62 22.62 -30.72
CA ASP A 379 -37.00 23.15 -30.69
C ASP A 379 -37.98 22.32 -31.53
N GLY A 380 -39.28 22.61 -31.41
CA GLY A 380 -40.34 22.01 -32.23
C GLY A 380 -41.20 20.96 -31.53
N ASN A 381 -42.19 20.45 -32.25
CA ASN A 381 -43.20 19.54 -31.70
C ASN A 381 -42.87 18.05 -31.93
N GLY A 382 -41.78 17.76 -32.65
CA GLY A 382 -41.34 16.39 -32.91
C GLY A 382 -40.73 15.69 -31.69
N THR A 383 -40.35 14.42 -31.90
CA THR A 383 -39.76 13.55 -30.87
C THR A 383 -38.27 13.32 -31.14
N ILE A 384 -37.46 13.28 -30.08
CA ILE A 384 -36.15 12.64 -30.09
C ILE A 384 -36.29 11.30 -29.35
N GLU A 385 -35.94 10.20 -30.03
CA GLU A 385 -35.74 8.91 -29.39
C GLU A 385 -34.25 8.74 -29.13
N ASN A 386 -33.85 9.04 -27.88
CA ASN A 386 -32.45 9.13 -27.51
C ASN A 386 -31.96 7.78 -26.95
N ASN A 387 -31.29 6.97 -27.78
CA ASN A 387 -30.77 5.67 -27.36
C ASN A 387 -29.34 5.76 -26.82
N GLU A 388 -28.61 6.84 -27.14
CA GLU A 388 -27.23 7.11 -26.71
C GLU A 388 -27.07 8.53 -26.08
N ASP A 389 -25.89 9.14 -26.17
CA ASP A 389 -25.55 10.41 -25.52
C ASP A 389 -26.25 11.64 -26.13
N LEU A 390 -26.95 12.41 -25.31
CA LEU A 390 -27.40 13.78 -25.60
C LEU A 390 -26.87 14.71 -24.51
N LYS A 391 -25.87 15.52 -24.87
CA LYS A 391 -25.12 16.42 -23.97
C LYS A 391 -25.53 17.87 -24.16
N SER A 392 -25.67 18.66 -23.08
CA SER A 392 -25.99 20.09 -23.23
C SER A 392 -25.50 21.04 -22.14
N ASP A 393 -25.12 22.24 -22.58
CA ASP A 393 -24.75 23.42 -21.78
C ASP A 393 -25.95 24.32 -21.43
N ASN A 394 -27.17 24.02 -21.88
CA ASN A 394 -28.36 24.80 -21.55
C ASN A 394 -29.63 23.93 -21.47
N THR A 395 -30.75 24.54 -21.05
CA THR A 395 -32.07 23.92 -20.98
C THR A 395 -32.98 24.30 -22.17
N ASN A 396 -32.42 24.82 -23.27
CA ASN A 396 -33.16 25.22 -24.48
C ASN A 396 -33.44 24.01 -25.37
N ILE A 397 -34.07 22.98 -24.79
CA ILE A 397 -34.43 21.72 -25.44
C ILE A 397 -35.95 21.57 -25.30
N LYS A 398 -36.67 22.02 -26.34
CA LYS A 398 -38.13 22.11 -26.41
C LYS A 398 -38.63 21.14 -27.49
N VAL A 399 -38.56 19.85 -27.19
CA VAL A 399 -39.03 18.72 -28.01
C VAL A 399 -39.55 17.61 -27.08
N GLN A 400 -40.33 16.66 -27.59
CA GLN A 400 -40.58 15.43 -26.83
C GLN A 400 -39.29 14.60 -26.78
N LEU A 401 -38.89 14.12 -25.60
CA LEU A 401 -37.72 13.26 -25.42
C LEU A 401 -38.13 11.90 -24.83
N ASN A 402 -37.85 10.84 -25.58
CA ASN A 402 -37.97 9.44 -25.16
C ASN A 402 -36.55 8.85 -24.97
N GLY A 403 -36.42 7.76 -24.22
CA GLY A 403 -35.15 7.02 -24.05
C GLY A 403 -34.25 7.54 -22.92
N GLN A 404 -32.93 7.53 -23.15
CA GLN A 404 -31.91 8.05 -22.24
C GLN A 404 -32.11 9.54 -21.97
N LYS A 405 -31.84 9.95 -20.72
CA LYS A 405 -32.02 11.33 -20.24
C LYS A 405 -30.89 12.25 -20.71
N ILE A 406 -31.21 13.53 -20.84
CA ILE A 406 -30.25 14.59 -21.17
C ILE A 406 -29.13 14.60 -20.11
N LYS A 407 -27.88 14.61 -20.56
CA LYS A 407 -26.71 14.80 -19.71
C LYS A 407 -26.31 16.27 -19.75
N TYR A 408 -26.57 16.98 -18.66
CA TYR A 408 -26.26 18.40 -18.53
C TYR A 408 -24.85 18.60 -17.98
N LYS A 409 -24.25 19.73 -18.32
CA LYS A 409 -22.93 20.12 -17.83
C LYS A 409 -22.95 20.44 -16.34
N VAL A 410 -22.19 19.67 -15.57
CA VAL A 410 -21.97 19.87 -14.14
C VAL A 410 -20.52 20.26 -13.94
N ASN A 411 -20.29 21.44 -13.34
CA ASN A 411 -18.96 21.85 -12.92
C ASN A 411 -18.83 21.57 -11.42
N PHE A 412 -18.04 20.58 -11.04
CA PHE A 412 -17.71 20.33 -9.65
C PHE A 412 -16.63 21.32 -9.18
N GLN A 413 -16.80 21.89 -8.00
CA GLN A 413 -15.87 22.82 -7.36
C GLN A 413 -15.79 22.57 -5.85
N THR A 414 -14.73 23.05 -5.21
CA THR A 414 -14.62 23.15 -3.74
C THR A 414 -15.16 24.49 -3.25
N ASN A 415 -15.63 24.54 -2.00
CA ASN A 415 -16.04 25.81 -1.37
C ASN A 415 -14.85 26.78 -1.19
N TYR A 416 -13.66 26.25 -0.88
CA TYR A 416 -12.38 26.98 -0.89
C TYR A 416 -11.68 26.87 -2.26
N PRO A 417 -10.94 27.89 -2.72
CA PRO A 417 -10.19 27.82 -3.98
C PRO A 417 -8.94 26.93 -3.83
N ILE A 418 -9.11 25.64 -4.08
CA ILE A 418 -8.07 24.60 -4.02
C ILE A 418 -7.82 24.07 -5.45
N ASP A 419 -6.56 23.81 -5.79
CA ASP A 419 -6.13 23.32 -7.11
C ASP A 419 -5.46 21.93 -6.99
N ASP A 420 -6.29 20.94 -6.64
CA ASP A 420 -5.89 19.55 -6.34
C ASP A 420 -6.49 18.51 -7.30
N GLY A 421 -7.26 18.96 -8.30
CA GLY A 421 -8.02 18.10 -9.21
C GLY A 421 -9.48 17.86 -8.82
N THR A 422 -9.96 18.37 -7.68
CA THR A 422 -11.40 18.31 -7.33
C THR A 422 -12.27 19.05 -8.34
N ASN A 423 -11.74 20.14 -8.92
CA ASN A 423 -12.40 20.93 -9.96
C ASN A 423 -12.48 20.15 -11.27
N SER A 424 -13.67 19.65 -11.63
CA SER A 424 -13.91 18.92 -12.89
C SER A 424 -15.19 19.41 -13.58
N THR A 425 -15.29 19.13 -14.88
CA THR A 425 -16.51 19.33 -15.66
C THR A 425 -16.94 17.98 -16.23
N GLU A 426 -18.17 17.56 -15.92
CA GLU A 426 -18.74 16.27 -16.30
C GLU A 426 -20.13 16.49 -16.90
N TYR A 427 -20.63 15.54 -17.71
CA TYR A 427 -21.98 15.58 -18.27
C TYR A 427 -22.83 14.49 -17.63
N LEU A 428 -23.81 14.89 -16.80
CA LEU A 428 -24.59 14.01 -15.93
C LEU A 428 -26.09 14.24 -16.10
N SER A 429 -26.87 13.17 -16.03
CA SER A 429 -28.33 13.17 -16.15
C SER A 429 -29.03 13.17 -14.79
N GLU A 430 -30.37 13.31 -14.79
CA GLU A 430 -31.20 13.19 -13.57
C GLU A 430 -31.16 11.80 -12.90
N THR A 431 -30.59 10.80 -13.58
CA THR A 431 -30.44 9.41 -13.14
C THR A 431 -29.01 9.01 -12.79
N ASP A 432 -28.01 9.80 -13.16
CA ASP A 432 -26.62 9.51 -12.82
C ASP A 432 -26.36 9.82 -11.35
N ALA A 433 -25.68 8.91 -10.65
CA ALA A 433 -25.27 9.15 -9.27
C ALA A 433 -24.18 10.23 -9.24
N LEU A 434 -24.39 11.29 -8.45
CA LEU A 434 -23.31 12.20 -8.11
C LEU A 434 -22.21 11.40 -7.40
N ARG A 435 -20.97 11.52 -7.87
CA ARG A 435 -19.80 10.92 -7.23
C ARG A 435 -19.79 11.29 -5.74
N PRO A 436 -19.54 10.35 -4.81
CA PRO A 436 -19.30 10.71 -3.43
C PRO A 436 -18.07 11.64 -3.37
N GLY A 437 -17.95 12.46 -2.32
CA GLY A 437 -16.72 13.19 -2.07
C GLY A 437 -15.63 12.27 -1.51
N GLU A 438 -15.18 11.29 -2.31
CA GLU A 438 -14.15 10.30 -1.94
C GLU A 438 -12.75 10.91 -1.78
N LEU A 439 -12.59 12.19 -2.10
CA LEU A 439 -11.35 12.96 -2.04
C LEU A 439 -11.07 13.38 -0.59
N THR A 440 -10.25 12.63 0.13
CA THR A 440 -9.82 13.01 1.49
C THR A 440 -8.85 14.19 1.46
N TYR A 441 -9.31 15.40 1.83
CA TYR A 441 -8.44 16.57 1.92
C TYR A 441 -7.79 16.71 3.31
N THR A 442 -6.46 16.82 3.36
CA THR A 442 -5.71 16.92 4.61
C THR A 442 -6.15 18.13 5.43
N TYR A 443 -6.43 17.91 6.72
CA TYR A 443 -6.92 18.91 7.68
C TYR A 443 -8.39 19.38 7.54
N TYR A 444 -9.20 18.77 6.68
CA TYR A 444 -10.61 19.13 6.52
C TYR A 444 -11.52 17.88 6.51
N THR A 445 -12.81 18.10 6.76
CA THR A 445 -13.86 17.07 6.69
C THR A 445 -15.00 17.52 5.78
N LEU A 446 -15.52 16.58 4.98
CA LEU A 446 -16.63 16.82 4.07
C LEU A 446 -17.95 16.91 4.83
N VAL A 447 -18.72 17.97 4.58
CA VAL A 447 -20.15 18.00 4.87
C VAL A 447 -20.86 17.26 3.73
N GLU A 448 -21.66 16.24 4.07
CA GLU A 448 -22.12 15.23 3.11
C GLU A 448 -22.76 15.81 1.83
N GLY A 449 -22.26 15.36 0.67
CA GLY A 449 -22.85 15.63 -0.64
C GLY A 449 -22.32 16.86 -1.36
N TRP A 450 -23.16 17.45 -2.21
CA TRP A 450 -22.85 18.57 -3.11
C TRP A 450 -23.93 19.64 -2.99
N TYR A 451 -23.56 20.92 -3.14
CA TYR A 451 -24.44 22.06 -2.90
C TYR A 451 -24.50 23.03 -4.09
N ASP A 452 -25.59 23.78 -4.23
CA ASP A 452 -25.82 24.73 -5.34
C ASP A 452 -25.10 26.08 -5.18
N ASP A 453 -24.63 26.42 -3.98
CA ASP A 453 -23.83 27.63 -3.69
C ASP A 453 -22.55 27.28 -2.90
N ARG A 454 -21.62 28.25 -2.83
CA ARG A 454 -20.30 28.15 -2.22
C ARG A 454 -20.32 28.39 -0.71
N GLU A 455 -21.16 29.30 -0.23
CA GLU A 455 -21.18 29.80 1.16
C GLU A 455 -22.52 29.48 1.84
N GLY A 456 -22.97 28.24 1.67
CA GLY A 456 -24.31 27.76 2.00
C GLY A 456 -24.96 27.14 0.77
N GLY A 457 -26.28 26.97 0.79
CA GLY A 457 -27.04 26.41 -0.33
C GLY A 457 -27.90 25.19 0.03
N ASN A 458 -28.56 24.64 -0.97
CA ASN A 458 -29.34 23.41 -0.90
C ASN A 458 -28.46 22.22 -1.32
N GLN A 459 -28.59 21.09 -0.61
CA GLN A 459 -27.93 19.85 -1.02
C GLN A 459 -28.59 19.31 -2.31
N ILE A 460 -27.81 19.21 -3.38
CA ILE A 460 -28.27 18.71 -4.68
C ILE A 460 -28.07 17.19 -4.73
N THR A 461 -29.14 16.50 -5.12
CA THR A 461 -29.19 15.03 -5.24
C THR A 461 -29.56 14.55 -6.65
N LYS A 462 -29.88 15.48 -7.57
CA LYS A 462 -30.24 15.21 -8.98
C LYS A 462 -29.88 16.39 -9.87
N ILE A 463 -29.45 16.10 -11.10
CA ILE A 463 -29.17 17.11 -12.12
C ILE A 463 -30.41 17.36 -12.97
N THR A 464 -30.96 18.59 -12.92
CA THR A 464 -32.15 19.01 -13.68
C THR A 464 -31.83 20.02 -14.80
N GLY A 465 -30.57 20.42 -14.92
CA GLY A 465 -30.06 21.41 -15.86
C GLY A 465 -28.56 21.65 -15.59
N PRO A 466 -27.89 22.47 -16.40
CA PRO A 466 -26.48 22.80 -16.19
C PRO A 466 -26.29 23.59 -14.90
N MET A 467 -25.26 23.24 -14.12
CA MET A 467 -25.02 23.84 -12.80
C MET A 467 -23.55 23.75 -12.39
N THR A 468 -23.20 24.52 -11.37
CA THR A 468 -21.95 24.36 -10.63
C THR A 468 -22.31 23.77 -9.26
N LEU A 469 -21.56 22.76 -8.82
CA LEU A 469 -21.77 22.06 -7.56
C LEU A 469 -20.57 22.21 -6.65
N TYR A 470 -20.81 22.57 -5.39
CA TYR A 470 -19.79 22.81 -4.39
C TYR A 470 -19.71 21.67 -3.37
N ALA A 471 -18.52 21.09 -3.21
CA ALA A 471 -18.20 20.25 -2.06
C ALA A 471 -17.90 21.19 -0.86
N HIS A 472 -18.66 21.03 0.22
CA HIS A 472 -18.53 21.85 1.41
C HIS A 472 -17.56 21.20 2.40
N TRP A 473 -16.33 21.70 2.43
CA TRP A 473 -15.31 21.29 3.40
C TRP A 473 -15.36 22.16 4.66
N THR A 474 -15.17 21.55 5.82
CA THR A 474 -15.01 22.23 7.11
C THR A 474 -13.62 21.96 7.67
N GLU A 475 -12.95 22.99 8.20
CA GLU A 475 -11.62 22.88 8.81
C GLU A 475 -11.66 22.03 10.10
N ASN A 476 -10.71 21.10 10.23
CA ASN A 476 -10.59 20.24 11.40
C ASN A 476 -9.87 20.99 12.53
N LEU A 477 -10.65 21.48 13.51
CA LEU A 477 -10.13 22.26 14.63
C LEU A 477 -9.94 21.42 15.90
N ILE A 478 -8.78 21.56 16.52
CA ILE A 478 -8.56 21.16 17.91
C ILE A 478 -9.29 22.17 18.82
N LYS A 479 -10.01 21.69 19.83
CA LYS A 479 -10.72 22.53 20.81
C LYS A 479 -10.45 22.06 22.23
N THR A 480 -10.26 23.00 23.13
CA THR A 480 -9.78 22.74 24.49
C THR A 480 -10.76 23.22 25.56
N THR A 481 -10.73 22.60 26.73
CA THR A 481 -11.60 22.96 27.87
C THR A 481 -11.05 24.19 28.61
N ALA A 482 -11.91 25.17 28.88
CA ALA A 482 -11.51 26.48 29.41
C ALA A 482 -10.99 26.50 30.88
N SER A 483 -10.92 25.36 31.58
CA SER A 483 -10.44 25.28 32.98
C SER A 483 -9.96 23.85 33.32
N PRO A 484 -8.67 23.52 33.07
CA PRO A 484 -8.08 22.27 33.54
C PRO A 484 -8.01 22.21 35.08
N ALA A 485 -7.96 20.99 35.62
CA ALA A 485 -7.77 20.76 37.06
C ALA A 485 -6.30 20.97 37.47
N THR A 486 -6.04 21.12 38.77
CA THR A 486 -4.68 21.17 39.30
C THR A 486 -4.10 19.76 39.43
N LEU A 487 -2.87 19.57 38.96
CA LEU A 487 -2.08 18.38 39.28
C LEU A 487 -1.40 18.58 40.65
N GLU A 488 -1.71 17.71 41.60
CA GLU A 488 -1.11 17.68 42.93
C GLU A 488 -0.08 16.54 43.01
N GLY A 489 1.08 16.78 43.63
CA GLY A 489 2.13 15.76 43.80
C GLY A 489 3.09 16.06 44.95
N THR A 490 4.11 15.21 45.11
CA THR A 490 5.16 15.36 46.15
C THR A 490 6.55 15.14 45.56
N TYR A 491 7.55 15.90 46.02
CA TYR A 491 8.93 15.81 45.55
C TYR A 491 9.51 14.39 45.63
N ALA A 492 10.15 13.96 44.54
CA ALA A 492 10.79 12.65 44.36
C ALA A 492 9.91 11.41 44.64
N THR A 493 8.58 11.57 44.74
CA THR A 493 7.61 10.46 44.80
C THR A 493 7.05 10.24 43.39
N PRO A 494 7.06 9.02 42.83
CA PRO A 494 6.31 8.74 41.61
C PRO A 494 4.82 9.04 41.80
N LEU A 495 4.17 9.66 40.82
CA LEU A 495 2.70 9.72 40.79
C LEU A 495 2.15 8.30 40.64
N GLU A 496 1.25 7.87 41.52
CA GLU A 496 0.68 6.51 41.47
C GLU A 496 -0.29 6.36 40.27
N PRO A 497 -0.56 5.13 39.78
CA PRO A 497 -1.38 4.91 38.57
C PRO A 497 -2.79 5.51 38.60
N ASN A 498 -3.35 5.73 39.79
CA ASN A 498 -4.66 6.38 40.03
C ASN A 498 -4.57 7.90 40.26
N GLU A 499 -3.37 8.47 40.28
CA GLU A 499 -3.08 9.90 40.47
C GLU A 499 -2.58 10.57 39.17
N LEU A 500 -2.29 9.78 38.13
CA LEU A 500 -1.83 10.27 36.83
C LEU A 500 -2.86 11.20 36.18
N TYR A 501 -2.43 12.42 35.82
CA TYR A 501 -3.31 13.40 35.16
C TYR A 501 -3.60 12.99 33.72
N ASP A 502 -4.88 12.78 33.40
CA ASP A 502 -5.34 12.36 32.06
C ASP A 502 -5.49 13.56 31.12
N LEU A 503 -4.64 13.62 30.08
CA LEU A 503 -4.62 14.76 29.14
C LEU A 503 -5.79 14.73 28.15
N SER A 504 -6.44 13.57 27.96
CA SER A 504 -7.66 13.42 27.15
C SER A 504 -8.84 14.26 27.68
N GLY A 505 -8.79 14.63 28.96
CA GLY A 505 -9.72 15.54 29.61
C GLY A 505 -9.58 17.00 29.20
N LEU A 506 -8.45 17.41 28.61
CA LEU A 506 -8.24 18.77 28.09
C LEU A 506 -9.02 19.06 26.81
N LEU A 507 -9.39 18.02 26.07
CA LEU A 507 -10.10 18.12 24.79
C LEU A 507 -11.59 18.40 25.00
N ALA A 508 -12.12 19.41 24.33
CA ALA A 508 -13.54 19.75 24.38
C ALA A 508 -14.42 18.65 23.75
N PRO A 509 -15.73 18.54 24.10
CA PRO A 509 -16.63 17.54 23.53
C PRO A 509 -16.88 17.69 22.02
N ASP A 510 -16.62 18.87 21.46
CA ASP A 510 -16.82 19.22 20.05
C ASP A 510 -15.50 19.45 19.29
N THR A 511 -14.36 18.96 19.83
CA THR A 511 -13.09 18.87 19.10
C THR A 511 -13.22 17.92 17.91
N TYR A 512 -12.33 18.04 16.92
CA TYR A 512 -12.31 17.12 15.78
C TYR A 512 -11.94 15.68 16.16
N GLY A 513 -12.64 14.68 15.61
CA GLY A 513 -12.23 13.27 15.62
C GLY A 513 -12.30 12.56 16.99
N ASP A 514 -11.86 11.30 17.00
CA ASP A 514 -11.77 10.49 18.21
C ASP A 514 -10.57 10.89 19.09
N LYS A 515 -10.76 10.82 20.41
CA LYS A 515 -9.77 11.31 21.39
C LYS A 515 -8.50 10.45 21.51
N SER A 516 -8.47 9.27 20.90
CA SER A 516 -7.31 8.35 20.92
C SER A 516 -6.12 8.85 20.11
N ASP A 517 -6.39 9.56 19.01
CA ASP A 517 -5.40 9.83 17.96
C ASP A 517 -4.65 11.16 18.19
N TYR A 518 -4.95 11.82 19.31
CA TYR A 518 -4.30 13.03 19.78
C TYR A 518 -2.96 12.75 20.44
N LYS A 519 -1.97 13.57 20.07
CA LYS A 519 -0.63 13.55 20.64
C LYS A 519 -0.42 14.77 21.53
N PHE A 520 0.06 14.51 22.74
CA PHE A 520 0.33 15.52 23.76
C PHE A 520 1.83 15.59 24.04
N GLU A 521 2.41 16.79 24.01
CA GLU A 521 3.82 17.05 24.33
C GLU A 521 3.93 18.12 25.43
N ILE A 522 4.99 18.08 26.24
CA ILE A 522 5.22 19.08 27.30
C ILE A 522 6.16 20.16 26.78
N ASP A 523 5.71 21.41 26.77
CA ASP A 523 6.56 22.58 26.52
C ASP A 523 7.15 23.12 27.83
N GLY A 524 8.42 23.54 27.76
CA GLY A 524 9.13 24.20 28.84
C GLY A 524 9.39 23.32 30.08
N ALA A 525 8.96 23.81 31.24
CA ALA A 525 9.41 23.32 32.55
C ALA A 525 8.55 22.13 33.05
N ALA A 526 8.89 20.92 32.61
CA ALA A 526 8.13 19.69 32.92
C ALA A 526 8.13 19.21 34.39
N TYR A 527 8.83 19.89 35.32
CA TYR A 527 9.01 19.46 36.73
C TYR A 527 9.48 17.99 36.92
N GLY A 528 10.13 17.37 35.93
CA GLY A 528 10.55 15.97 35.97
C GLY A 528 9.46 14.95 35.62
N LEU A 529 8.29 15.42 35.17
CA LEU A 529 7.22 14.61 34.64
C LEU A 529 7.37 14.38 33.12
N THR A 530 6.70 13.35 32.62
CA THR A 530 6.65 12.97 31.20
C THR A 530 5.23 12.52 30.83
N VAL A 531 4.86 12.63 29.56
CA VAL A 531 3.64 11.98 29.03
C VAL A 531 3.93 10.49 28.81
N ASN A 532 3.03 9.61 29.24
CA ASN A 532 3.10 8.16 28.98
C ASN A 532 2.32 7.75 27.72
N ASN A 533 2.42 6.47 27.34
CA ASN A 533 1.73 5.93 26.16
C ASN A 533 0.18 5.97 26.26
N ASP A 534 -0.39 6.21 27.44
CA ASP A 534 -1.83 6.33 27.70
C ASP A 534 -2.29 7.80 27.74
N ASN A 535 -1.47 8.73 27.23
CA ASN A 535 -1.69 10.19 27.25
C ASN A 535 -1.90 10.76 28.67
N LYS A 536 -1.15 10.27 29.67
CA LYS A 536 -1.18 10.77 31.05
C LYS A 536 0.17 11.31 31.51
N LEU A 537 0.15 12.33 32.36
CA LEU A 537 1.36 12.81 33.05
C LEU A 537 1.77 11.83 34.15
N CYS A 538 3.01 11.35 34.05
CA CYS A 538 3.62 10.41 34.98
C CYS A 538 5.06 10.82 35.32
N GLY A 539 5.71 10.05 36.20
CA GLY A 539 7.09 10.28 36.63
C GLY A 539 7.17 10.74 38.09
N SER A 540 8.35 11.23 38.49
CA SER A 540 8.62 11.69 39.85
C SER A 540 9.01 13.17 39.84
N PRO A 541 8.25 14.06 40.51
CA PRO A 541 8.53 15.49 40.50
C PRO A 541 9.94 15.82 41.00
N ASN A 542 10.74 16.48 40.15
CA ASN A 542 12.15 16.80 40.40
C ASN A 542 12.37 18.19 41.03
N LYS A 543 11.29 18.88 41.44
CA LYS A 543 11.34 20.11 42.23
C LYS A 543 10.00 20.42 42.91
N ALA A 544 10.02 20.94 44.13
CA ALA A 544 8.82 21.49 44.78
C ALA A 544 8.40 22.84 44.16
N THR A 545 7.10 23.17 44.21
CA THR A 545 6.57 24.43 43.68
C THR A 545 6.70 25.56 44.71
N ALA A 546 7.50 26.59 44.40
CA ALA A 546 7.82 27.69 45.32
C ALA A 546 6.70 28.73 45.52
N THR A 547 5.66 28.72 44.68
CA THR A 547 4.55 29.69 44.71
C THR A 547 3.28 29.05 44.19
N SER A 548 2.11 29.46 44.70
CA SER A 548 0.81 29.06 44.14
C SER A 548 0.64 29.59 42.72
N GLY A 549 0.20 28.74 41.78
CA GLY A 549 0.00 29.12 40.38
C GLY A 549 1.16 28.80 39.45
N ALA A 550 2.07 27.91 39.84
CA ALA A 550 2.94 27.21 38.89
C ALA A 550 2.09 26.45 37.85
N LYS A 551 2.63 26.26 36.65
CA LYS A 551 1.96 25.55 35.55
C LYS A 551 2.92 24.72 34.71
N ILE A 552 2.38 23.72 34.01
CA ILE A 552 3.02 23.01 32.89
C ILE A 552 2.22 23.31 31.62
N ARG A 553 2.89 23.61 30.51
CA ARG A 553 2.24 23.72 29.20
C ARG A 553 2.21 22.36 28.52
N ILE A 554 1.04 22.01 28.00
CA ILE A 554 0.84 20.86 27.12
C ILE A 554 0.47 21.38 25.75
N ASP A 555 1.28 21.04 24.75
CA ASP A 555 0.97 21.25 23.34
C ASP A 555 0.23 20.02 22.81
N ILE A 556 -0.88 20.28 22.12
CA ILE A 556 -1.86 19.31 21.66
C ILE A 556 -1.86 19.34 20.14
N SER A 557 -1.60 18.18 19.53
CA SER A 557 -1.56 18.00 18.08
C SER A 557 -2.37 16.79 17.66
N HIS A 558 -2.87 16.82 16.43
CA HIS A 558 -3.63 15.74 15.82
C HIS A 558 -3.26 15.65 14.34
N VAL A 559 -3.03 14.44 13.80
CA VAL A 559 -2.48 14.24 12.45
C VAL A 559 -3.35 14.85 11.34
N ASN A 560 -4.65 14.97 11.58
CA ASN A 560 -5.63 15.54 10.66
C ASN A 560 -6.11 16.96 11.08
N CYS A 561 -5.34 17.72 11.86
CA CYS A 561 -5.59 19.15 12.13
C CYS A 561 -4.34 19.99 11.76
N GLU A 562 -4.50 21.10 11.03
CA GLU A 562 -3.36 21.88 10.54
C GLU A 562 -2.62 22.62 11.68
N LYS A 563 -3.40 23.11 12.65
CA LYS A 563 -2.93 24.02 13.70
C LYS A 563 -2.95 23.29 15.05
N PRO A 564 -1.82 23.21 15.78
CA PRO A 564 -1.81 22.70 17.15
C PRO A 564 -2.39 23.75 18.11
N GLU A 565 -2.78 23.29 19.31
CA GLU A 565 -3.29 24.14 20.40
C GLU A 565 -2.52 23.89 21.69
N SER A 566 -2.43 24.89 22.57
CA SER A 566 -1.64 24.82 23.82
C SER A 566 -2.50 25.08 25.06
N VAL A 567 -2.35 24.25 26.11
CA VAL A 567 -3.06 24.42 27.39
C VAL A 567 -2.06 24.45 28.55
N ASP A 568 -2.10 25.51 29.37
CA ASP A 568 -1.34 25.54 30.61
C ASP A 568 -2.14 24.88 31.77
N ILE A 569 -1.71 23.70 32.24
CA ILE A 569 -2.28 23.01 33.42
C ILE A 569 -1.65 23.61 34.71
N PRO A 570 -2.43 23.99 35.74
CA PRO A 570 -1.88 24.37 37.04
C PRO A 570 -1.30 23.17 37.81
N ILE A 571 -0.21 23.37 38.55
CA ILE A 571 0.48 22.31 39.30
C ILE A 571 0.91 22.75 40.70
N THR A 572 0.82 21.84 41.66
CA THR A 572 1.32 21.96 43.04
C THR A 572 2.19 20.73 43.36
N ILE A 573 3.48 20.94 43.62
CA ILE A 573 4.38 19.88 44.12
C ILE A 573 4.80 20.20 45.55
N HIS A 574 4.34 19.39 46.48
CA HIS A 574 4.65 19.48 47.90
C HIS A 574 6.12 19.10 48.19
N PRO A 575 6.77 19.77 49.16
CA PRO A 575 8.04 19.31 49.71
C PRO A 575 7.92 17.92 50.33
N ARG A 576 8.96 17.10 50.16
CA ARG A 576 9.04 15.73 50.70
C ARG A 576 9.34 15.75 52.21
N THR A 577 8.65 14.95 53.01
CA THR A 577 8.99 14.82 54.43
C THR A 577 10.35 14.14 54.59
N LEU A 578 11.23 14.77 55.37
CA LEU A 578 12.50 14.21 55.82
C LEU A 578 12.49 14.12 57.35
N THR A 579 12.64 12.92 57.89
CA THR A 579 12.57 12.65 59.33
C THR A 579 13.97 12.44 59.91
N VAL A 580 14.33 13.28 60.87
CA VAL A 580 15.49 13.06 61.76
C VAL A 580 15.04 12.21 62.96
N THR A 581 15.71 11.08 63.16
CA THR A 581 15.45 10.17 64.28
C THR A 581 16.72 10.04 65.13
N PRO A 582 16.74 10.58 66.36
CA PRO A 582 17.86 10.38 67.29
C PRO A 582 18.08 8.88 67.57
N ARG A 583 19.34 8.43 67.63
CA ARG A 583 19.62 7.02 67.94
C ARG A 583 19.29 6.74 69.41
N ALA A 584 18.59 5.64 69.67
CA ALA A 584 18.30 5.17 71.02
C ALA A 584 19.57 4.69 71.75
N GLU A 585 19.48 4.58 73.08
CA GLU A 585 20.47 3.93 73.96
C GLU A 585 21.91 4.49 73.94
N GLN A 586 22.10 5.70 73.37
CA GLN A 586 23.42 6.34 73.29
C GLN A 586 24.02 6.61 74.68
N ILE A 587 25.29 6.24 74.87
CA ILE A 587 26.08 6.57 76.06
C ILE A 587 26.87 7.85 75.79
N LEU A 588 26.46 8.95 76.41
CA LEU A 588 26.97 10.30 76.15
C LEU A 588 27.58 10.91 77.42
N TYR A 589 28.76 11.51 77.28
CA TYR A 589 29.46 12.25 78.33
C TYR A 589 29.36 13.77 78.11
N LYS A 590 29.72 14.55 79.14
CA LYS A 590 29.61 16.03 79.13
C LYS A 590 30.41 16.64 77.97
N GLY A 591 29.69 17.26 77.02
CA GLY A 591 30.26 17.91 75.83
C GLY A 591 30.23 17.07 74.55
N GLU A 592 29.68 15.86 74.57
CA GLU A 592 29.45 15.04 73.38
C GLU A 592 28.06 15.32 72.76
N ALA A 593 27.98 15.38 71.44
CA ALA A 593 26.73 15.66 70.72
C ALA A 593 25.93 14.37 70.40
N PRO A 594 24.59 14.34 70.56
CA PRO A 594 23.78 13.17 70.19
C PRO A 594 23.80 12.89 68.69
N LYS A 595 23.97 11.62 68.32
CA LYS A 595 23.82 11.16 66.93
C LYS A 595 22.37 10.88 66.58
N TYR A 596 22.08 10.97 65.30
CA TYR A 596 20.80 10.65 64.69
C TYR A 596 21.02 9.91 63.37
N ASP A 597 19.97 9.24 62.92
CA ASP A 597 19.81 8.78 61.55
C ASP A 597 18.77 9.66 60.84
N THR A 598 18.86 9.67 59.51
CA THR A 598 17.94 10.39 58.63
C THR A 598 17.20 9.41 57.73
N SER A 599 16.00 9.81 57.32
CA SER A 599 15.15 9.02 56.45
C SER A 599 14.17 9.92 55.70
N GLY A 600 13.81 9.54 54.48
CA GLY A 600 12.93 10.33 53.62
C GLY A 600 13.66 11.05 52.49
N GLU A 601 14.98 10.98 52.41
CA GLU A 601 15.76 11.49 51.28
C GLU A 601 15.27 10.94 49.92
N ALA A 602 15.39 11.76 48.88
CA ALA A 602 15.30 11.28 47.51
C ALA A 602 16.52 10.40 47.15
N LYS A 603 16.30 9.45 46.24
CA LYS A 603 17.31 8.43 45.88
C LYS A 603 18.56 9.07 45.25
N GLY A 604 19.67 9.07 45.99
CA GLY A 604 20.96 9.59 45.54
C GLY A 604 21.29 11.00 46.05
N GLU A 605 20.42 11.58 46.86
CA GLU A 605 20.73 12.75 47.68
C GLU A 605 21.28 12.34 49.05
N THR A 606 21.84 13.30 49.79
CA THR A 606 22.23 13.13 51.20
C THR A 606 21.88 14.41 51.91
N ALA A 607 21.05 14.33 52.95
CA ALA A 607 20.58 15.49 53.67
C ALA A 607 21.76 16.23 54.36
N ALA A 608 21.80 17.56 54.23
CA ALA A 608 22.78 18.40 54.90
C ALA A 608 22.13 19.27 55.98
N PHE A 609 22.85 19.44 57.07
CA PHE A 609 22.37 20.11 58.27
C PHE A 609 23.37 21.16 58.77
N SER A 610 22.84 22.14 59.48
CA SER A 610 23.56 23.05 60.36
C SER A 610 22.98 22.96 61.78
N GLY A 611 23.78 23.26 62.79
CA GLY A 611 23.40 23.02 64.19
C GLY A 611 23.54 21.55 64.60
N GLN A 612 23.04 21.22 65.79
CA GLN A 612 23.09 19.88 66.39
C GLN A 612 21.89 19.63 67.31
N LEU A 613 21.63 18.36 67.61
CA LEU A 613 20.69 17.97 68.66
C LEU A 613 21.23 18.33 70.04
N ALA A 614 20.33 18.51 71.02
CA ALA A 614 20.68 18.77 72.42
C ALA A 614 20.14 17.67 73.34
N ILE A 615 20.62 17.66 74.59
CA ILE A 615 20.16 16.77 75.66
C ILE A 615 19.43 17.63 76.69
N ASP A 616 18.21 17.25 77.07
CA ASP A 616 17.54 17.81 78.23
C ASP A 616 18.03 17.12 79.51
N SER A 617 18.60 17.89 80.44
CA SER A 617 19.03 17.44 81.76
C SER A 617 18.17 18.17 82.78
N PRO A 618 17.08 17.52 83.23
CA PRO A 618 17.20 16.31 84.04
C PRO A 618 16.58 15.03 83.46
N THR A 619 15.97 15.07 82.26
CA THR A 619 15.20 13.95 81.72
C THR A 619 16.05 12.91 80.96
N ASN A 620 17.27 13.28 80.56
CA ASN A 620 18.17 12.52 79.68
C ASN A 620 17.51 12.17 78.32
N LEU A 621 16.69 13.08 77.80
CA LEU A 621 16.03 12.97 76.50
C LEU A 621 16.79 13.78 75.43
N ILE A 622 16.82 13.26 74.21
CA ILE A 622 17.39 13.96 73.05
C ILE A 622 16.31 14.84 72.40
N ILE A 623 16.61 16.13 72.24
CA ILE A 623 15.68 17.18 71.78
C ILE A 623 16.24 17.92 70.55
N PRO A 624 15.41 18.66 69.76
CA PRO A 624 15.80 19.20 68.44
C PRO A 624 17.04 20.10 68.41
N GLY A 625 17.39 20.77 69.51
CA GLY A 625 18.52 21.71 69.58
C GLY A 625 18.35 22.89 68.62
N ASP A 626 19.38 23.18 67.83
CA ASP A 626 19.38 24.23 66.80
C ASP A 626 19.41 23.69 65.35
N LEU A 627 19.19 22.37 65.20
CA LEU A 627 19.32 21.62 63.95
C LEU A 627 18.38 22.13 62.83
N LYS A 628 18.96 22.43 61.65
CA LYS A 628 18.24 22.93 60.46
C LYS A 628 18.82 22.37 59.16
N LEU A 629 17.96 22.17 58.16
CA LEU A 629 18.39 21.82 56.80
C LEU A 629 19.10 22.98 56.09
N ILE A 630 20.07 22.63 55.25
CA ILE A 630 20.81 23.54 54.37
C ILE A 630 20.99 22.88 52.98
N ASP A 631 21.22 23.70 51.96
CA ASP A 631 21.49 23.22 50.60
C ASP A 631 22.92 22.62 50.47
N ASN A 632 23.10 21.68 49.55
CA ASN A 632 24.42 21.18 49.09
C ASN A 632 24.39 20.89 47.58
N ASP A 633 25.49 20.34 47.03
CA ASP A 633 25.67 20.03 45.60
C ASP A 633 24.53 19.22 44.94
N LYS A 634 23.75 18.46 45.71
CA LYS A 634 22.65 17.60 45.21
C LYS A 634 21.34 17.71 46.00
N PHE A 635 21.38 18.20 47.23
CA PHE A 635 20.22 18.31 48.11
C PHE A 635 19.80 19.78 48.22
N LEU A 636 18.54 20.09 47.92
CA LEU A 636 17.96 21.42 48.08
C LEU A 636 16.97 21.39 49.25
N ALA A 637 17.25 22.13 50.33
CA ALA A 637 16.42 22.16 51.53
C ALA A 637 14.99 22.62 51.24
N SER A 638 14.79 23.46 50.22
CA SER A 638 13.47 23.92 49.76
C SER A 638 12.58 22.83 49.12
N ASN A 639 13.17 21.69 48.73
CA ASN A 639 12.41 20.51 48.26
C ASN A 639 11.91 19.62 49.41
N TYR A 640 12.25 19.92 50.68
CA TYR A 640 11.94 19.08 51.83
C TYR A 640 11.22 19.83 52.97
N LYS A 641 10.46 19.06 53.75
CA LYS A 641 9.91 19.45 55.05
C LYS A 641 10.61 18.66 56.14
N LEU A 642 11.36 19.34 57.01
CA LEU A 642 12.01 18.70 58.16
C LEU A 642 10.96 18.33 59.22
N GLU A 643 10.94 17.06 59.61
CA GLU A 643 10.26 16.55 60.80
C GLU A 643 11.28 15.83 61.70
N LEU A 644 10.99 15.73 62.99
CA LEU A 644 11.93 15.20 63.98
C LEU A 644 11.16 14.38 65.01
N THR A 645 11.70 13.22 65.39
CA THR A 645 11.15 12.38 66.46
C THR A 645 11.84 12.75 67.78
N PRO A 646 11.21 13.56 68.67
CA PRO A 646 11.83 13.99 69.92
C PRO A 646 11.81 12.88 70.97
N ASP A 647 12.31 13.20 72.16
CA ASP A 647 12.08 12.44 73.40
C ASP A 647 12.63 11.01 73.40
N ILE A 648 13.71 10.79 72.64
CA ILE A 648 14.48 9.54 72.67
C ILE A 648 15.42 9.52 73.88
N PRO A 649 15.36 8.50 74.77
CA PRO A 649 16.20 8.44 75.97
C PRO A 649 17.64 8.03 75.67
N CYS A 650 18.57 8.58 76.45
CA CYS A 650 20.00 8.27 76.41
C CYS A 650 20.60 8.03 77.81
N THR A 651 21.75 7.37 77.87
CA THR A 651 22.55 7.21 79.10
C THR A 651 23.54 8.36 79.19
N TYR A 652 23.10 9.49 79.74
CA TYR A 652 23.95 10.67 79.92
C TYR A 652 24.73 10.64 81.25
N THR A 653 26.03 10.95 81.20
CA THR A 653 26.90 11.12 82.36
C THR A 653 27.45 12.55 82.40
N ASP A 654 27.10 13.32 83.43
CA ASP A 654 27.54 14.73 83.58
C ASP A 654 28.99 14.87 84.10
N LYS A 655 29.93 14.15 83.47
CA LYS A 655 31.37 14.18 83.71
C LYS A 655 32.14 14.23 82.40
N LEU A 656 33.40 14.62 82.46
CA LEU A 656 34.30 14.46 81.31
C LEU A 656 34.75 12.98 81.19
N PRO A 657 34.97 12.44 79.97
CA PRO A 657 35.41 11.06 79.79
C PRO A 657 36.69 10.68 80.56
N GLU A 658 37.61 11.63 80.79
CA GLU A 658 38.86 11.42 81.54
C GLU A 658 38.68 11.16 83.06
N GLU A 659 37.46 11.31 83.59
CA GLU A 659 37.09 10.94 84.96
C GLU A 659 36.70 9.45 85.11
N ALA A 660 36.56 8.70 84.02
CA ALA A 660 36.16 7.29 84.04
C ALA A 660 37.24 6.37 84.67
N ARG A 661 36.83 5.33 85.40
CA ARG A 661 37.70 4.37 86.09
C ARG A 661 37.13 2.95 85.97
N VAL A 662 37.97 1.94 86.18
CA VAL A 662 37.62 0.51 86.04
C VAL A 662 36.98 -0.08 87.29
N GLU A 663 36.28 -1.19 87.10
CA GLU A 663 35.84 -2.08 88.18
C GLU A 663 36.69 -3.36 88.18
N LEU A 664 36.98 -3.92 89.36
CA LEU A 664 37.82 -5.12 89.53
C LEU A 664 36.97 -6.28 90.08
N GLY A 665 36.99 -7.43 89.41
CA GLY A 665 36.27 -8.64 89.81
C GLY A 665 37.15 -9.89 89.87
N GLY A 666 36.81 -10.82 90.75
CA GLY A 666 37.51 -12.11 90.94
C GLY A 666 37.16 -12.73 92.29
N ASP A 667 37.40 -14.04 92.47
CA ASP A 667 37.24 -14.70 93.79
C ASP A 667 38.40 -14.30 94.72
N LYS A 668 38.15 -13.35 95.62
CA LYS A 668 39.14 -12.82 96.56
C LYS A 668 38.97 -13.41 97.95
N LYS A 669 39.97 -14.15 98.43
CA LYS A 669 40.02 -14.70 99.79
C LYS A 669 41.11 -13.97 100.59
N GLY A 670 40.66 -13.05 101.46
CA GLY A 670 41.57 -12.15 102.18
C GLY A 670 42.23 -11.15 101.23
N GLU A 671 43.56 -11.11 101.21
CA GLU A 671 44.31 -10.19 100.33
C GLU A 671 44.63 -10.79 98.95
N TRP A 672 44.47 -12.11 98.77
CA TRP A 672 44.78 -12.84 97.54
C TRP A 672 43.54 -13.15 96.71
N TYR A 673 43.68 -13.13 95.39
CA TYR A 673 42.71 -13.72 94.46
C TYR A 673 43.10 -15.18 94.17
N ALA A 674 42.14 -16.11 94.30
CA ALA A 674 42.32 -17.54 94.06
C ALA A 674 42.04 -17.92 92.59
N GLY A 675 42.53 -17.10 91.67
CA GLY A 675 42.11 -17.09 90.28
C GLY A 675 42.40 -15.77 89.57
N ALA A 676 42.04 -15.70 88.29
CA ALA A 676 42.26 -14.52 87.46
C ALA A 676 41.45 -13.29 87.94
N VAL A 677 42.07 -12.11 87.87
CA VAL A 677 41.44 -10.82 88.16
C VAL A 677 40.94 -10.20 86.86
N THR A 678 39.63 -9.97 86.77
CA THR A 678 38.98 -9.28 85.65
C THR A 678 39.00 -7.77 85.91
N PHE A 679 39.60 -7.03 85.00
CA PHE A 679 39.53 -5.57 84.93
C PHE A 679 38.45 -5.19 83.91
N SER A 680 37.35 -4.60 84.37
CA SER A 680 36.18 -4.24 83.55
C SER A 680 36.17 -2.75 83.20
N ALA A 681 35.87 -2.44 81.93
CA ALA A 681 35.71 -1.08 81.47
C ALA A 681 34.37 -0.46 81.95
N PRO A 682 34.33 0.85 82.25
CA PRO A 682 33.08 1.56 82.51
C PRO A 682 32.23 1.72 81.24
N PRO A 683 30.92 2.00 81.34
CA PRO A 683 30.01 2.05 80.19
C PRO A 683 30.48 3.02 79.08
N GLY A 684 30.50 2.53 77.83
CA GLY A 684 30.98 3.29 76.68
C GLY A 684 32.50 3.40 76.57
N PHE A 685 33.24 2.56 77.31
CA PHE A 685 34.67 2.35 77.14
C PHE A 685 34.99 0.88 76.89
N THR A 686 36.13 0.68 76.25
CA THR A 686 36.87 -0.58 76.23
C THR A 686 38.24 -0.40 76.89
N ILE A 687 38.76 -1.49 77.46
CA ILE A 687 39.99 -1.54 78.26
C ILE A 687 41.04 -2.44 77.59
N LYS A 688 42.32 -2.12 77.82
CA LYS A 688 43.47 -2.93 77.40
C LYS A 688 44.55 -2.94 78.47
N LEU A 689 45.13 -4.11 78.75
CA LEU A 689 46.32 -4.24 79.59
C LEU A 689 47.54 -3.69 78.85
N LYS A 690 48.29 -2.78 79.49
CA LYS A 690 49.47 -2.12 78.92
C LYS A 690 50.76 -2.81 79.35
N GLU A 691 50.91 -3.05 80.66
CA GLU A 691 52.09 -3.61 81.30
C GLU A 691 51.74 -4.10 82.73
N ALA A 692 52.47 -5.08 83.23
CA ALA A 692 52.41 -5.51 84.63
C ALA A 692 53.82 -5.68 85.20
N GLU A 693 54.03 -5.22 86.44
CA GLU A 693 55.32 -5.21 87.14
C GLU A 693 55.23 -6.07 88.41
N GLU A 694 56.01 -7.15 88.51
CA GLU A 694 56.09 -7.97 89.72
C GLU A 694 56.83 -7.20 90.83
N THR A 695 56.20 -7.04 92.00
CA THR A 695 56.73 -6.24 93.10
C THR A 695 57.43 -7.12 94.15
N GLY A 696 58.52 -6.62 94.74
CA GLY A 696 59.24 -7.27 95.86
C GLY A 696 60.56 -7.97 95.50
N ILE A 697 60.87 -8.19 94.22
CA ILE A 697 62.11 -8.87 93.78
C ILE A 697 63.24 -7.85 93.54
N GLN A 698 64.39 -8.01 94.23
CA GLN A 698 65.53 -7.07 94.09
C GLN A 698 66.39 -7.28 92.83
N THR A 699 66.28 -8.42 92.14
CA THR A 699 67.00 -8.66 90.87
C THR A 699 66.20 -8.14 89.69
N LYS A 700 66.60 -6.98 89.15
CA LYS A 700 65.96 -6.28 88.02
C LYS A 700 66.17 -6.99 86.67
N ALA A 701 65.64 -8.20 86.54
CA ALA A 701 65.55 -8.92 85.26
C ALA A 701 64.39 -8.34 84.44
N ILE A 702 64.70 -7.45 83.50
CA ILE A 702 63.69 -6.72 82.71
C ILE A 702 63.15 -7.60 81.57
N SER A 703 62.31 -8.56 81.93
CA SER A 703 61.35 -9.18 81.02
C SER A 703 59.99 -8.52 81.26
N PRO A 704 59.60 -7.49 80.50
CA PRO A 704 58.27 -6.91 80.64
C PRO A 704 57.24 -7.98 80.26
N LEU A 705 56.24 -8.20 81.12
CA LEU A 705 55.16 -9.11 80.78
C LEU A 705 54.19 -8.41 79.81
N ILE A 706 54.57 -8.39 78.53
CA ILE A 706 53.72 -7.89 77.45
C ILE A 706 52.55 -8.87 77.35
N ALA A 707 51.40 -8.48 77.88
CA ALA A 707 50.22 -9.32 77.94
C ALA A 707 49.62 -9.57 76.54
N SER A 708 48.98 -10.72 76.39
CA SER A 708 48.32 -11.16 75.14
C SER A 708 47.11 -10.32 74.70
N GLY A 709 46.74 -9.30 75.46
CA GLY A 709 45.67 -8.34 75.13
C GLY A 709 46.14 -7.26 74.16
N GLU A 710 46.48 -7.60 72.91
CA GLU A 710 46.85 -6.59 71.91
C GLU A 710 45.68 -5.66 71.54
N VAL A 711 44.44 -6.12 71.74
CA VAL A 711 43.19 -5.45 71.35
C VAL A 711 42.44 -4.92 72.57
N PHE A 712 41.76 -3.78 72.43
CA PHE A 712 40.82 -3.26 73.42
C PHE A 712 39.55 -4.12 73.49
N ALA A 713 39.10 -4.46 74.70
CA ALA A 713 37.92 -5.32 74.95
C ALA A 713 37.05 -4.74 76.08
N ALA A 714 35.85 -5.27 76.33
CA ALA A 714 35.01 -4.81 77.45
C ALA A 714 35.66 -5.09 78.83
N SER A 715 36.50 -6.12 78.91
CA SER A 715 37.30 -6.46 80.09
C SER A 715 38.56 -7.22 79.66
N PHE A 716 39.62 -7.20 80.46
CA PHE A 716 40.72 -8.17 80.36
C PHE A 716 40.90 -8.95 81.67
N THR A 717 41.39 -10.18 81.59
CA THR A 717 41.77 -10.99 82.76
C THR A 717 43.29 -10.99 82.94
N PHE A 718 43.77 -10.62 84.12
CA PHE A 718 45.14 -10.82 84.53
C PHE A 718 45.24 -12.11 85.37
N SER A 719 46.17 -13.00 85.02
CA SER A 719 46.22 -14.37 85.57
C SER A 719 47.66 -14.89 85.66
N GLN A 720 48.48 -14.22 86.48
CA GLN A 720 49.82 -14.68 86.82
C GLN A 720 49.99 -14.73 88.35
N GLU A 721 50.57 -15.83 88.85
CA GLU A 721 50.89 -16.04 90.27
C GLU A 721 51.97 -15.06 90.76
N GLY A 722 51.74 -14.42 91.91
CA GLY A 722 52.61 -13.39 92.50
C GLY A 722 51.86 -12.12 92.90
N THR A 723 52.59 -11.01 93.10
CA THR A 723 52.02 -9.70 93.47
C THR A 723 52.49 -8.60 92.52
N PHE A 724 51.53 -7.91 91.89
CA PHE A 724 51.76 -7.07 90.72
C PHE A 724 51.17 -5.67 90.83
N ASP A 725 51.88 -4.71 90.27
CA ASP A 725 51.36 -3.43 89.81
C ASP A 725 50.91 -3.58 88.34
N VAL A 726 49.70 -3.13 87.99
CA VAL A 726 49.07 -3.37 86.68
C VAL A 726 48.65 -2.04 86.04
N THR A 727 49.30 -1.65 84.94
CA THR A 727 48.95 -0.45 84.16
C THR A 727 48.04 -0.83 82.99
N TYR A 728 47.00 -0.04 82.75
CA TYR A 728 46.01 -0.29 81.69
C TYR A 728 45.60 1.01 80.97
N LEU A 729 45.08 0.84 79.76
CA LEU A 729 44.50 1.89 78.94
C LEU A 729 42.97 1.74 78.91
N LEU A 730 42.24 2.85 79.05
CA LEU A 730 40.82 2.96 78.73
C LEU A 730 40.63 3.79 77.45
N LYS A 731 39.71 3.36 76.58
CA LYS A 731 39.39 4.01 75.30
C LYS A 731 37.89 4.24 75.22
N ARG A 732 37.43 5.46 74.90
CA ARG A 732 36.02 5.69 74.56
C ARG A 732 35.70 4.92 73.28
N ASP A 733 34.56 4.25 73.23
CA ASP A 733 34.17 3.43 72.07
C ASP A 733 33.90 4.26 70.80
N ALA A 734 33.79 3.58 69.65
CA ALA A 734 33.63 4.24 68.35
C ALA A 734 32.46 5.25 68.34
N PRO A 735 32.69 6.52 67.95
CA PRO A 735 33.70 6.98 66.99
C PRO A 735 34.99 7.50 67.63
N TYR A 736 35.10 7.50 68.95
CA TYR A 736 36.17 8.18 69.65
C TYR A 736 37.49 7.39 69.54
N THR A 737 38.60 8.12 69.45
CA THR A 737 39.95 7.55 69.26
C THR A 737 40.90 7.82 70.43
N ARG A 738 40.44 8.58 71.43
CA ARG A 738 41.26 9.02 72.57
C ARG A 738 41.35 7.93 73.64
N GLU A 739 42.58 7.70 74.09
CA GLU A 739 42.95 6.69 75.09
C GLU A 739 43.47 7.39 76.36
N TYR A 740 43.26 6.76 77.52
CA TYR A 740 43.52 7.29 78.85
C TYR A 740 44.30 6.25 79.67
N ASP A 741 45.38 6.67 80.34
CA ASP A 741 46.38 5.80 80.97
C ASP A 741 46.23 5.80 82.51
N TYR A 742 46.16 4.61 83.12
CA TYR A 742 45.89 4.43 84.55
C TYR A 742 46.64 3.21 85.12
N LYS A 743 46.90 3.21 86.43
CA LYS A 743 47.54 2.09 87.15
C LYS A 743 46.68 1.62 88.32
N ALA A 744 46.59 0.31 88.52
CA ALA A 744 46.14 -0.32 89.76
C ALA A 744 47.33 -1.00 90.44
N THR A 745 47.39 -0.97 91.77
CA THR A 745 48.57 -1.39 92.55
C THR A 745 48.24 -2.53 93.51
N ASP A 746 49.25 -3.33 93.88
CA ASP A 746 49.13 -4.40 94.89
C ASP A 746 48.07 -5.48 94.56
N ILE A 747 48.09 -5.97 93.32
CA ILE A 747 47.21 -7.06 92.84
C ILE A 747 47.90 -8.40 93.11
N ARG A 748 47.42 -9.15 94.12
CA ARG A 748 48.01 -10.43 94.54
C ARG A 748 47.19 -11.62 94.07
N LEU A 749 47.78 -12.54 93.31
CA LEU A 749 47.12 -13.72 92.79
C LEU A 749 47.88 -14.98 93.18
N ASP A 750 47.11 -15.98 93.58
CA ASP A 750 47.57 -17.36 93.71
C ASP A 750 46.69 -18.21 92.78
N LEU A 751 47.30 -19.19 92.09
CA LEU A 751 46.68 -19.91 90.96
C LEU A 751 46.96 -21.41 90.97
N ASN A 752 47.82 -21.91 91.88
CA ASN A 752 48.27 -23.30 91.89
C ASN A 752 48.07 -23.89 93.28
N ALA A 753 47.62 -25.14 93.35
CA ALA A 753 47.55 -25.87 94.61
C ALA A 753 48.94 -26.37 95.04
N PRO A 754 49.23 -26.44 96.35
CA PRO A 754 50.51 -26.89 96.89
C PRO A 754 51.04 -28.16 96.23
N THR A 755 52.32 -28.16 95.86
CA THR A 755 52.98 -29.32 95.28
C THR A 755 53.27 -30.34 96.36
N VAL A 756 52.54 -31.46 96.32
CA VAL A 756 52.71 -32.58 97.26
C VAL A 756 53.38 -33.76 96.59
N THR A 757 54.38 -34.34 97.27
CA THR A 757 55.05 -35.57 96.85
C THR A 757 54.88 -36.65 97.91
N ILE A 758 54.56 -37.87 97.46
CA ILE A 758 54.47 -39.07 98.29
C ILE A 758 55.21 -40.23 97.62
N SER A 759 56.06 -40.90 98.39
CA SER A 759 56.73 -42.15 98.02
C SER A 759 56.14 -43.31 98.81
N THR A 760 55.52 -44.28 98.12
CA THR A 760 54.95 -45.48 98.74
C THR A 760 55.90 -46.66 98.62
N ASN A 761 56.26 -47.28 99.75
CA ASN A 761 57.01 -48.54 99.78
C ASN A 761 56.15 -49.62 100.46
N ASN A 762 55.46 -50.43 99.64
CA ASN A 762 54.41 -51.36 100.05
C ASN A 762 53.32 -50.66 100.87
N LEU A 763 53.49 -50.51 102.19
CA LEU A 763 52.52 -49.96 103.14
C LEU A 763 53.00 -48.71 103.92
N GLY A 764 54.21 -48.20 103.66
CA GLY A 764 54.79 -47.01 104.33
C GLY A 764 54.99 -45.81 103.41
N TYR A 765 54.99 -44.58 103.95
CA TYR A 765 55.08 -43.34 103.14
C TYR A 765 55.74 -42.13 103.83
N THR A 766 56.29 -41.22 103.01
CA THR A 766 56.74 -39.86 103.39
C THR A 766 55.89 -38.83 102.63
N LEU A 767 55.65 -37.64 103.20
CA LEU A 767 54.97 -36.53 102.52
C LEU A 767 55.80 -35.23 102.63
N THR A 768 56.01 -34.54 101.50
CA THR A 768 56.56 -33.17 101.46
C THR A 768 55.62 -32.27 100.67
N ALA A 769 55.37 -31.04 101.14
CA ALA A 769 54.42 -30.10 100.55
C ALA A 769 54.94 -28.65 100.56
N THR A 770 55.03 -28.02 99.37
CA THR A 770 55.52 -26.64 99.18
C THR A 770 54.65 -25.85 98.19
N ASP A 771 54.74 -24.51 98.23
CA ASP A 771 53.78 -23.62 97.57
C ASP A 771 54.39 -22.48 96.72
N GLY A 772 55.61 -22.67 96.19
CA GLY A 772 56.13 -21.84 95.08
C GLY A 772 56.21 -20.32 95.34
N LYS A 773 55.47 -19.55 94.52
CA LYS A 773 55.25 -18.09 94.69
C LYS A 773 53.82 -17.78 95.19
N GLY A 774 53.04 -18.82 95.51
CA GLY A 774 51.65 -18.73 95.95
C GLY A 774 51.49 -18.14 97.35
N SER A 775 50.30 -18.35 97.90
CA SER A 775 49.88 -17.73 99.16
C SER A 775 50.46 -18.41 100.42
N GLY A 776 51.02 -19.62 100.28
CA GLY A 776 51.68 -20.39 101.33
C GLY A 776 50.80 -21.51 101.90
N VAL A 777 51.44 -22.63 102.31
CA VAL A 777 50.73 -23.78 102.89
C VAL A 777 50.07 -23.41 104.22
N ALA A 778 48.73 -23.42 104.25
CA ALA A 778 47.93 -23.08 105.42
C ALA A 778 47.58 -24.30 106.30
N SER A 779 47.41 -25.49 105.72
CA SER A 779 47.10 -26.72 106.50
C SER A 779 47.40 -28.04 105.77
N VAL A 780 47.61 -29.11 106.56
CA VAL A 780 47.79 -30.49 106.08
C VAL A 780 46.92 -31.46 106.87
N LEU A 781 46.37 -32.45 106.17
CA LEU A 781 45.52 -33.54 106.66
C LEU A 781 45.99 -34.88 106.06
N ILE A 782 46.09 -35.93 106.89
CA ILE A 782 46.33 -37.32 106.45
C ILE A 782 45.21 -38.19 106.99
N ASP A 783 44.51 -38.94 106.12
CA ASP A 783 43.30 -39.72 106.46
C ASP A 783 42.30 -38.98 107.37
N GLY A 784 42.18 -37.66 107.17
CA GLY A 784 41.29 -36.75 107.91
C GLY A 784 41.88 -36.11 109.19
N ALA A 785 43.05 -36.56 109.68
CA ALA A 785 43.70 -36.00 110.86
C ALA A 785 44.69 -34.88 110.50
N SER A 786 44.67 -33.75 111.23
CA SER A 786 45.56 -32.61 110.96
C SER A 786 46.96 -32.83 111.50
N VAL A 787 47.96 -32.44 110.71
CA VAL A 787 49.39 -32.54 111.02
C VAL A 787 50.08 -31.21 110.77
N GLN A 788 51.19 -30.96 111.47
CA GLN A 788 51.99 -29.74 111.33
C GLN A 788 53.29 -30.06 110.61
N LEU A 789 53.61 -29.31 109.55
CA LEU A 789 54.88 -29.43 108.84
C LEU A 789 56.00 -28.77 109.66
N THR A 790 57.19 -29.37 109.63
CA THR A 790 58.42 -28.70 110.11
C THR A 790 59.35 -28.57 108.91
N SER A 791 59.51 -27.35 108.39
CA SER A 791 60.17 -27.11 107.10
C SER A 791 59.63 -28.04 106.01
N ASP A 792 58.35 -27.86 105.70
CA ASP A 792 57.64 -28.44 104.54
C ASP A 792 57.44 -29.97 104.53
N ARG A 793 57.84 -30.70 105.59
CA ARG A 793 57.88 -32.18 105.64
C ARG A 793 57.02 -32.83 106.74
N TYR A 794 56.51 -34.04 106.45
CA TYR A 794 55.88 -35.00 107.38
C TYR A 794 56.17 -36.48 106.97
N ASP A 795 56.04 -37.46 107.89
CA ASP A 795 56.38 -38.89 107.67
C ASP A 795 55.36 -39.84 108.35
N GLY A 796 55.01 -41.00 107.76
CA GLY A 796 53.95 -41.89 108.27
C GLY A 796 53.88 -43.33 107.70
N SER A 797 52.79 -44.06 108.01
CA SER A 797 52.55 -45.45 107.58
C SER A 797 51.07 -45.84 107.56
N GLY A 798 50.72 -46.94 106.87
CA GLY A 798 49.32 -47.36 106.63
C GLY A 798 49.13 -48.87 106.35
N SER A 799 48.08 -49.20 105.58
CA SER A 799 47.55 -50.54 105.31
C SER A 799 47.31 -50.81 103.82
N GLU A 800 47.02 -52.06 103.42
CA GLU A 800 46.89 -52.43 102.00
C GLU A 800 45.62 -51.84 101.36
N GLY A 801 45.76 -51.30 100.16
CA GLY A 801 44.69 -50.64 99.43
C GLY A 801 44.92 -49.13 99.29
N LEU A 802 43.90 -48.34 99.64
CA LEU A 802 43.82 -46.92 99.28
C LEU A 802 43.86 -46.03 100.51
N HIS A 803 44.94 -45.26 100.67
CA HIS A 803 45.10 -44.21 101.68
C HIS A 803 44.96 -42.81 101.07
N THR A 804 44.76 -41.79 101.92
CA THR A 804 44.38 -40.44 101.51
C THR A 804 45.20 -39.34 102.20
N TYR A 805 45.47 -38.26 101.46
CA TYR A 805 46.05 -37.02 101.99
C TYR A 805 45.34 -35.79 101.41
N LYS A 806 45.48 -34.65 102.10
CA LYS A 806 45.02 -33.34 101.63
C LYS A 806 45.86 -32.20 102.21
N VAL A 807 46.33 -31.31 101.36
CA VAL A 807 47.04 -30.05 101.71
C VAL A 807 46.23 -28.86 101.19
N THR A 808 46.24 -27.73 101.90
CA THR A 808 45.50 -26.50 101.53
C THR A 808 46.40 -25.26 101.70
N ASP A 809 46.36 -24.32 100.75
CA ASP A 809 47.03 -23.01 100.82
C ASP A 809 46.15 -21.91 101.47
N HIS A 810 46.63 -20.66 101.47
CA HIS A 810 45.91 -19.50 102.02
C HIS A 810 44.86 -18.86 101.07
N ALA A 811 44.95 -19.09 99.76
CA ALA A 811 43.93 -18.74 98.77
C ALA A 811 42.79 -19.78 98.69
N GLY A 812 42.99 -20.95 99.28
CA GLY A 812 42.06 -22.05 99.42
C GLY A 812 42.07 -23.07 98.27
N HIS A 813 43.18 -23.23 97.53
CA HIS A 813 43.30 -24.42 96.67
C HIS A 813 43.73 -25.63 97.48
N GLU A 814 43.35 -26.82 97.00
CA GLU A 814 43.51 -28.07 97.75
C GLU A 814 44.24 -29.12 96.91
N ARG A 815 45.37 -29.62 97.42
CA ARG A 815 46.04 -30.79 96.85
C ARG A 815 45.70 -32.03 97.68
N ALA A 816 44.64 -32.72 97.28
CA ALA A 816 44.29 -34.04 97.78
C ALA A 816 44.75 -35.15 96.83
N GLY A 817 44.93 -36.37 97.36
CA GLY A 817 45.30 -37.51 96.53
C GLY A 817 45.26 -38.88 97.21
N THR A 818 45.39 -39.90 96.36
CA THR A 818 45.46 -41.35 96.63
C THR A 818 46.42 -41.97 95.59
N PHE A 819 46.36 -43.27 95.25
CA PHE A 819 47.37 -43.97 94.42
C PHE A 819 46.68 -44.78 93.04
N SER A 820 46.53 -44.37 91.60
CA SER A 820 45.71 -44.88 90.18
C SER A 820 45.91 -44.63 88.41
N LEU A 821 44.99 -44.75 87.22
CA LEU A 821 45.10 -45.00 85.52
C LEU A 821 44.09 -44.56 84.10
N ALA A 822 44.24 -44.75 82.61
CA ALA A 822 43.35 -44.40 81.19
C ALA A 822 43.49 -44.84 79.45
N THR A 823 42.69 -44.52 78.22
CA THR A 823 42.63 -44.96 76.55
C THR A 823 41.89 -44.25 75.08
N PRO A 824 41.86 -44.67 73.62
CA PRO A 824 41.46 -44.00 72.10
C PRO A 824 40.83 -44.62 70.55
N SER A 825 40.54 -43.98 69.21
CA SER A 825 40.01 -44.49 67.66
C SER A 825 39.77 -43.66 66.08
N PRO A 826 39.32 -44.12 64.72
CA PRO A 826 39.33 -43.59 63.11
C PRO A 826 38.23 -43.68 61.69
N PRO A 827 38.39 -43.29 60.25
CA PRO A 827 37.43 -43.01 58.87
C PRO A 827 37.57 -43.32 57.12
N VAL A 828 36.84 -42.77 55.93
CA VAL A 828 36.62 -43.17 54.27
C VAL A 828 36.52 -42.29 52.73
N TYR A 829 35.71 -42.47 51.48
CA TYR A 829 35.83 -42.32 49.78
C TYR A 829 34.90 -41.54 48.48
N THR A 830 34.99 -41.61 46.99
CA THR A 830 34.30 -40.81 45.64
C THR A 830 34.28 -41.13 43.90
N VAL A 831 33.55 -40.50 42.75
CA VAL A 831 33.60 -40.61 41.06
C VAL A 831 32.88 -39.64 39.75
N VAL A 832 32.91 -39.74 38.25
CA VAL A 832 32.56 -38.75 36.89
C VAL A 832 32.12 -39.10 35.21
N ILE A 833 31.63 -38.26 34.05
CA ILE A 833 31.48 -38.34 32.34
C ILE A 833 30.94 -37.15 31.11
N PRO A 834 30.81 -37.19 29.61
CA PRO A 834 30.54 -36.14 28.30
C PRO A 834 29.69 -36.21 26.73
N GLU A 835 29.76 -35.35 25.50
CA GLU A 835 28.89 -34.97 24.10
C GLU A 835 29.27 -35.22 22.47
N THR A 836 28.41 -35.14 21.34
CA THR A 836 28.70 -35.33 19.79
C THR A 836 27.68 -34.82 18.64
N ALA A 837 28.03 -34.67 17.31
CA ALA A 837 27.18 -34.18 16.16
C ALA A 837 27.10 -35.04 14.83
N ASN A 838 26.04 -34.84 14.00
CA ASN A 838 25.59 -35.66 12.83
C ASN A 838 25.19 -37.11 13.15
N ALA A 839 24.97 -37.36 14.44
CA ALA A 839 24.67 -38.63 15.06
C ALA A 839 23.92 -38.37 16.38
N THR A 840 23.11 -39.32 16.85
CA THR A 840 22.39 -39.24 18.13
C THR A 840 22.96 -40.25 19.14
N LEU A 841 22.97 -39.91 20.43
CA LEU A 841 23.55 -40.71 21.52
C LEU A 841 22.53 -41.03 22.62
N THR A 842 22.73 -42.14 23.34
CA THR A 842 21.94 -42.52 24.52
C THR A 842 22.77 -43.35 25.51
N PRO A 843 22.86 -43.01 26.82
CA PRO A 843 22.24 -41.85 27.46
C PRO A 843 22.81 -40.53 26.94
N SER A 844 22.09 -39.44 27.20
CA SER A 844 22.56 -38.10 26.87
C SER A 844 23.80 -37.71 27.69
N PRO A 845 24.65 -36.81 27.18
CA PRO A 845 25.86 -36.31 27.84
C PRO A 845 25.66 -35.85 29.30
N GLY A 846 26.52 -36.30 30.24
CA GLY A 846 26.34 -36.08 31.69
C GLY A 846 27.35 -36.83 32.58
N THR A 847 27.23 -36.71 33.91
CA THR A 847 28.20 -37.14 34.97
C THR A 847 27.50 -37.79 36.19
N TYR A 848 28.10 -38.81 36.86
CA TYR A 848 27.45 -39.72 37.86
C TYR A 848 28.42 -40.27 38.95
N CYS A 849 27.95 -40.93 40.04
CA CYS A 849 28.76 -41.36 41.22
C CYS A 849 28.44 -42.78 41.82
N TYR A 850 29.39 -43.48 42.49
CA TYR A 850 29.28 -44.86 43.04
C TYR A 850 30.22 -45.17 44.24
N ASP A 851 29.92 -46.27 44.97
CA ASP A 851 30.83 -46.95 45.93
C ASP A 851 31.86 -47.85 45.18
N GLU A 852 32.77 -48.52 45.90
CA GLU A 852 33.87 -49.33 45.33
C GLU A 852 33.39 -50.65 44.66
N GLY A 853 32.77 -50.58 43.45
CA GLY A 853 32.51 -51.77 42.62
C GLY A 853 31.58 -51.75 41.38
N ASP A 854 30.96 -50.63 40.97
CA ASP A 854 29.78 -50.63 40.06
C ASP A 854 30.04 -50.45 38.52
N GLN A 855 29.02 -50.24 37.66
CA GLN A 855 29.10 -50.30 36.16
C GLN A 855 28.16 -49.35 35.35
N PHE A 856 28.44 -49.13 34.04
CA PHE A 856 27.82 -48.11 33.13
C PHE A 856 27.72 -48.51 31.61
N LEU A 857 26.83 -47.89 30.78
CA LEU A 857 26.55 -48.22 29.34
C LEU A 857 26.22 -47.01 28.38
N LEU A 858 26.38 -47.19 27.05
CA LEU A 858 26.16 -46.17 25.96
C LEU A 858 25.73 -46.76 24.57
N TYR A 859 25.08 -45.96 23.69
CA TYR A 859 24.59 -46.27 22.31
C TYR A 859 24.77 -45.09 21.31
N LEU A 860 24.80 -45.34 19.97
CA LEU A 860 24.91 -44.34 18.87
C LEU A 860 24.09 -44.70 17.60
N GLU A 861 23.54 -43.68 16.89
CA GLU A 861 22.84 -43.80 15.58
C GLU A 861 23.17 -42.62 14.62
N LEU A 862 23.09 -42.77 13.28
CA LEU A 862 23.58 -41.81 12.26
C LEU A 862 22.50 -41.12 11.41
N ASP A 863 22.75 -39.86 11.01
CA ASP A 863 21.85 -39.06 10.16
C ASP A 863 21.82 -39.47 8.67
N SER A 864 20.66 -39.31 8.03
CA SER A 864 20.36 -39.85 6.69
C SER A 864 21.21 -39.30 5.54
N ALA A 865 21.73 -38.08 5.63
CA ALA A 865 22.64 -37.49 4.64
C ALA A 865 24.08 -38.05 4.72
N TYR A 866 24.39 -38.77 5.80
CA TYR A 866 25.71 -39.29 6.16
C TYR A 866 25.74 -40.83 6.26
N ASN A 867 24.66 -41.50 5.86
CA ASN A 867 24.37 -42.92 6.09
C ASN A 867 25.30 -43.95 5.40
N GLN A 868 26.42 -43.50 4.82
CA GLN A 868 27.49 -44.33 4.27
C GLN A 868 28.79 -44.22 5.08
N SER A 869 28.74 -43.57 6.25
CA SER A 869 29.86 -43.39 7.20
C SER A 869 30.02 -44.59 8.15
N ALA A 870 31.17 -44.68 8.84
CA ALA A 870 31.50 -45.77 9.77
C ALA A 870 32.28 -45.24 11.00
N PRO A 871 31.60 -44.85 12.09
CA PRO A 871 32.18 -44.11 13.22
C PRO A 871 32.86 -45.00 14.28
N VAL A 872 33.64 -44.37 15.17
CA VAL A 872 34.45 -45.04 16.23
C VAL A 872 34.26 -44.37 17.60
N VAL A 873 34.17 -45.15 18.69
CA VAL A 873 33.88 -44.68 20.08
C VAL A 873 34.98 -45.12 21.07
N LYS A 874 35.30 -44.28 22.08
CA LYS A 874 36.40 -44.49 23.04
C LYS A 874 36.02 -44.09 24.48
N ALA A 875 36.64 -44.71 25.49
CA ALA A 875 36.53 -44.34 26.91
C ALA A 875 37.92 -44.19 27.57
N ASN A 876 38.17 -43.10 28.31
CA ASN A 876 39.50 -42.67 28.78
C ASN A 876 40.60 -42.85 27.68
N GLY A 877 40.26 -42.52 26.44
CA GLY A 877 41.12 -42.65 25.24
C GLY A 877 41.24 -44.07 24.66
N ARG A 878 40.74 -45.12 25.31
CA ARG A 878 40.73 -46.50 24.79
C ARG A 878 39.51 -46.74 23.91
N THR A 879 39.69 -47.13 22.66
CA THR A 879 38.58 -47.54 21.78
C THR A 879 37.80 -48.71 22.39
N ILE A 880 36.48 -48.56 22.47
CA ILE A 880 35.57 -49.60 22.95
C ILE A 880 34.93 -50.23 21.72
N THR A 881 35.01 -51.55 21.60
CA THR A 881 34.32 -52.28 20.52
C THR A 881 32.82 -52.27 20.80
N PRO A 882 31.95 -51.95 19.82
CA PRO A 882 30.52 -52.08 20.02
C PRO A 882 30.12 -53.53 20.31
N ASN A 883 29.22 -53.70 21.25
CA ASN A 883 28.45 -54.89 21.50
C ASN A 883 27.63 -55.29 20.26
N ARG A 884 27.11 -56.51 20.26
CA ARG A 884 26.45 -57.13 19.09
C ARG A 884 25.13 -56.44 18.67
N ASP A 885 24.63 -55.52 19.48
CA ASP A 885 23.45 -54.68 19.28
C ASP A 885 23.80 -53.21 18.90
N GLY A 886 25.08 -52.82 18.97
CA GLY A 886 25.56 -51.44 18.76
C GLY A 886 25.90 -50.65 20.05
N SER A 887 25.81 -51.27 21.23
CA SER A 887 26.06 -50.61 22.53
C SER A 887 27.51 -50.70 23.03
N TYR A 888 27.84 -50.02 24.13
CA TYR A 888 29.16 -49.99 24.78
C TYR A 888 29.01 -50.10 26.31
N THR A 889 30.00 -50.65 27.05
CA THR A 889 29.87 -51.00 28.49
C THR A 889 31.18 -50.81 29.28
N ILE A 890 31.11 -50.33 30.54
CA ILE A 890 32.25 -49.82 31.36
C ILE A 890 32.04 -50.15 32.86
N ALA A 891 33.11 -50.21 33.68
CA ALA A 891 33.08 -50.51 35.13
C ALA A 891 33.86 -49.49 35.99
N VAL A 892 33.53 -49.38 37.28
CA VAL A 892 33.89 -48.26 38.18
C VAL A 892 34.63 -48.72 39.45
N TYR A 893 35.87 -48.26 39.58
CA TYR A 893 36.65 -48.18 40.83
C TYR A 893 37.41 -46.83 40.93
N GLU A 894 37.24 -45.95 39.93
CA GLU A 894 37.93 -44.68 39.67
C GLU A 894 37.18 -43.90 38.55
N ASP A 895 37.54 -42.64 38.29
CA ASP A 895 36.81 -41.65 37.45
C ASP A 895 37.03 -41.81 35.91
N ILE A 896 35.99 -41.57 35.07
CA ILE A 896 35.97 -42.00 33.64
C ILE A 896 35.34 -40.96 32.66
N TRP A 897 35.75 -40.94 31.37
CA TRP A 897 35.34 -40.02 30.27
C TRP A 897 35.18 -40.76 28.91
N ILE A 898 34.55 -40.15 27.87
CA ILE A 898 34.19 -40.75 26.54
C ILE A 898 34.53 -39.82 25.33
N THR A 899 34.79 -40.34 24.11
CA THR A 899 34.87 -39.58 22.82
C THR A 899 34.46 -40.37 21.54
N ILE A 900 34.16 -39.70 20.40
CA ILE A 900 33.63 -40.29 19.12
C ILE A 900 34.16 -39.61 17.83
N GLU A 901 34.38 -40.34 16.72
CA GLU A 901 35.01 -39.88 15.44
C GLU A 901 34.37 -40.48 14.13
N ASP A 902 34.70 -39.87 12.95
CA ASP A 902 34.50 -40.28 11.51
C ASP A 902 33.08 -40.31 10.84
N ILE A 903 32.61 -39.18 10.26
CA ILE A 903 31.31 -39.04 9.54
C ILE A 903 31.37 -38.05 8.33
N ILE A 904 30.82 -38.37 7.12
CA ILE A 904 30.92 -37.58 5.85
C ILE A 904 29.70 -37.70 4.86
N VAL A 905 29.57 -36.78 3.86
CA VAL A 905 28.30 -36.41 3.15
C VAL A 905 28.27 -36.58 1.60
N SER A 906 27.07 -36.53 0.98
CA SER A 906 26.78 -36.58 -0.49
C SER A 906 26.15 -35.29 -1.07
N THR A 907 26.21 -35.02 -2.39
CA THR A 907 25.74 -33.76 -3.08
C THR A 907 25.23 -34.03 -4.54
N ALA A 908 24.75 -33.13 -5.44
CA ALA A 908 24.73 -31.64 -5.57
C ALA A 908 23.71 -31.09 -6.64
N ARG A 909 23.63 -29.74 -6.75
CA ARG A 909 23.12 -28.85 -7.87
C ARG A 909 21.64 -28.39 -7.93
N ILE A 910 21.41 -27.29 -8.68
CA ILE A 910 20.47 -26.16 -8.39
C ILE A 910 19.62 -25.75 -9.62
N THR A 911 18.44 -25.16 -9.39
CA THR A 911 17.45 -24.65 -10.37
C THR A 911 17.31 -23.10 -10.42
N ASP A 912 17.01 -22.56 -11.61
CA ASP A 912 16.46 -21.21 -11.87
C ASP A 912 15.48 -21.32 -13.05
N ASN A 913 14.21 -20.93 -12.87
CA ASN A 913 13.05 -21.45 -13.64
C ASN A 913 12.79 -20.78 -15.01
N LYS A 914 13.79 -20.16 -15.65
CA LYS A 914 13.61 -19.45 -16.93
C LYS A 914 13.99 -20.32 -18.14
N SER A 915 13.09 -20.40 -19.13
CA SER A 915 13.32 -21.01 -20.43
C SER A 915 14.56 -20.44 -21.14
N ARG A 916 15.36 -21.27 -21.82
CA ARG A 916 16.61 -20.87 -22.50
C ARG A 916 16.69 -21.46 -23.91
N ILE A 917 16.95 -20.61 -24.91
CA ILE A 917 17.12 -20.99 -26.32
C ILE A 917 18.57 -20.72 -26.74
N ARG A 918 19.26 -21.71 -27.31
CA ARG A 918 20.66 -21.57 -27.81
C ARG A 918 20.95 -22.54 -28.96
N SER A 919 21.83 -22.17 -29.88
CA SER A 919 22.32 -23.08 -30.93
C SER A 919 23.77 -23.51 -30.68
N SER A 920 24.14 -24.72 -31.09
CA SER A 920 25.51 -25.24 -31.08
C SER A 920 25.64 -26.44 -32.04
N GLY A 921 26.69 -26.47 -32.87
CA GLY A 921 27.02 -27.61 -33.75
C GLY A 921 25.86 -28.15 -34.58
N GLY A 922 25.23 -27.31 -35.42
CA GLY A 922 24.08 -27.68 -36.25
C GLY A 922 22.75 -27.95 -35.51
N ILE A 923 22.72 -27.87 -34.17
CA ILE A 923 21.56 -28.26 -33.34
C ILE A 923 21.02 -27.06 -32.57
N LEU A 924 19.69 -26.97 -32.48
CA LEU A 924 18.98 -26.00 -31.65
C LEU A 924 18.60 -26.67 -30.31
N TYR A 925 19.02 -26.06 -29.21
CA TYR A 925 18.72 -26.47 -27.84
C TYR A 925 17.69 -25.52 -27.24
N ILE A 926 16.64 -26.08 -26.64
CA ILE A 926 15.58 -25.33 -25.97
C ILE A 926 15.30 -25.99 -24.63
N ASP A 927 15.75 -25.36 -23.56
CA ASP A 927 15.44 -25.74 -22.19
C ASP A 927 14.15 -25.01 -21.77
N THR A 928 13.08 -25.70 -21.37
CA THR A 928 11.83 -25.08 -20.88
C THR A 928 11.46 -25.55 -19.48
N SER A 929 10.87 -24.68 -18.65
CA SER A 929 10.40 -25.03 -17.30
C SER A 929 8.97 -25.61 -17.28
N ALA A 930 8.24 -25.53 -18.38
CA ALA A 930 6.93 -26.14 -18.61
C ALA A 930 6.80 -26.62 -20.07
N PRO A 931 5.81 -27.46 -20.43
CA PRO A 931 5.55 -27.81 -21.82
C PRO A 931 5.04 -26.60 -22.63
N LEU A 932 5.62 -26.35 -23.80
CA LEU A 932 5.37 -25.16 -24.64
C LEU A 932 5.47 -25.49 -26.13
N ASP A 933 4.71 -24.80 -26.97
CA ASP A 933 4.83 -24.91 -28.42
C ASP A 933 6.00 -24.06 -28.94
N VAL A 934 6.81 -24.62 -29.85
CA VAL A 934 7.87 -23.89 -30.55
C VAL A 934 7.50 -23.65 -32.02
N SER A 935 7.55 -22.39 -32.45
CA SER A 935 7.54 -21.97 -33.85
C SER A 935 8.95 -21.55 -34.29
N ILE A 936 9.39 -22.03 -35.46
CA ILE A 936 10.69 -21.72 -36.06
C ILE A 936 10.48 -21.15 -37.47
N THR A 937 10.81 -19.89 -37.68
CA THR A 937 10.70 -19.15 -38.95
C THR A 937 12.07 -18.75 -39.49
N THR A 938 12.22 -18.64 -40.81
CA THR A 938 13.40 -17.98 -41.40
C THR A 938 13.36 -16.47 -41.19
N MET A 939 14.49 -15.78 -41.38
CA MET A 939 14.52 -14.31 -41.42
C MET A 939 13.63 -13.68 -42.51
N ALA A 940 13.12 -14.46 -43.47
CA ALA A 940 12.16 -14.04 -44.50
C ALA A 940 10.70 -14.44 -44.17
N GLY A 941 10.40 -14.75 -42.90
CA GLY A 941 9.05 -15.03 -42.42
C GLY A 941 8.50 -16.43 -42.73
N LYS A 942 9.19 -17.26 -43.52
CA LYS A 942 8.73 -18.61 -43.86
C LYS A 942 8.83 -19.53 -42.64
N LEU A 943 7.70 -20.11 -42.22
CA LEU A 943 7.65 -21.14 -41.18
C LEU A 943 8.35 -22.43 -41.66
N ILE A 944 9.22 -22.97 -40.81
CA ILE A 944 10.02 -24.17 -41.07
C ILE A 944 9.58 -25.33 -40.16
N ARG A 945 9.18 -25.03 -38.92
CA ARG A 945 8.66 -26.03 -37.98
C ARG A 945 7.72 -25.39 -36.97
N HIS A 946 6.65 -26.10 -36.62
CA HIS A 946 5.80 -25.82 -35.46
C HIS A 946 5.52 -27.14 -34.75
N SER A 947 5.72 -27.21 -33.43
CA SER A 947 5.52 -28.44 -32.64
C SER A 947 5.55 -28.20 -31.13
N PRO A 948 4.79 -28.97 -30.31
CA PRO A 948 4.90 -28.95 -28.87
C PRO A 948 6.24 -29.53 -28.38
N LEU A 949 6.75 -28.97 -27.28
CA LEU A 949 7.89 -29.46 -26.52
C LEU A 949 7.47 -29.78 -25.08
N PRO A 950 7.87 -30.92 -24.49
CA PRO A 950 7.75 -31.17 -23.05
C PRO A 950 8.69 -30.26 -22.24
N ALA A 951 8.45 -30.16 -20.93
CA ALA A 951 9.36 -29.51 -19.99
C ALA A 951 10.73 -30.22 -19.94
N GLY A 952 11.80 -29.46 -19.78
CA GLY A 952 13.19 -29.93 -19.77
C GLY A 952 13.99 -29.54 -21.01
N SER A 953 15.12 -30.22 -21.23
CA SER A 953 16.04 -29.96 -22.34
C SER A 953 15.59 -30.63 -23.64
N ASN A 954 15.17 -29.83 -24.61
CA ASN A 954 14.73 -30.28 -25.94
C ASN A 954 15.79 -30.00 -27.00
N HIS A 955 16.01 -30.97 -27.91
CA HIS A 955 17.02 -30.88 -28.97
C HIS A 955 16.37 -31.01 -30.35
N LEU A 956 16.49 -29.97 -31.16
CA LEU A 956 15.88 -29.84 -32.48
C LEU A 956 16.97 -29.93 -33.56
N HIS A 957 17.05 -31.12 -34.14
CA HIS A 957 18.01 -31.50 -35.18
C HIS A 957 17.41 -31.29 -36.59
N GLY A 958 18.28 -31.22 -37.61
CA GLY A 958 17.89 -31.25 -39.02
C GLY A 958 17.46 -29.90 -39.62
N LEU A 959 17.72 -28.79 -38.94
CA LEU A 959 17.60 -27.46 -39.54
C LEU A 959 18.80 -27.20 -40.47
N PRO A 960 18.59 -26.66 -41.70
CA PRO A 960 19.68 -26.20 -42.55
C PRO A 960 20.53 -25.10 -41.90
N ALA A 961 21.73 -24.85 -42.43
CA ALA A 961 22.53 -23.71 -42.00
C ALA A 961 21.87 -22.39 -42.41
N GLY A 962 21.75 -21.45 -41.48
CA GLY A 962 21.06 -20.18 -41.67
C GLY A 962 20.63 -19.49 -40.37
N PHE A 963 20.04 -18.30 -40.48
CA PHE A 963 19.46 -17.59 -39.34
C PHE A 963 17.95 -17.80 -39.26
N TYR A 964 17.48 -18.10 -38.05
CA TYR A 964 16.08 -18.37 -37.74
C TYR A 964 15.61 -17.52 -36.57
N VAL A 965 14.30 -17.23 -36.54
CA VAL A 965 13.61 -16.74 -35.35
C VAL A 965 12.88 -17.94 -34.73
N VAL A 966 13.14 -18.16 -33.44
CA VAL A 966 12.53 -19.22 -32.64
C VAL A 966 11.66 -18.55 -31.60
N LYS A 967 10.38 -18.89 -31.55
CA LYS A 967 9.41 -18.36 -30.58
C LYS A 967 8.71 -19.50 -29.86
N LEU A 968 8.64 -19.39 -28.53
CA LEU A 968 7.86 -20.25 -27.66
C LEU A 968 6.48 -19.64 -27.36
N SER A 969 5.52 -20.48 -26.97
CA SER A 969 4.17 -20.04 -26.57
C SER A 969 4.14 -19.24 -25.26
N ASP A 970 5.18 -19.31 -24.42
CA ASP A 970 5.39 -18.41 -23.26
C ASP A 970 5.80 -16.97 -23.67
N GLY A 971 5.97 -16.71 -24.97
CA GLY A 971 6.42 -15.44 -25.54
C GLY A 971 7.94 -15.35 -25.75
N THR A 972 8.74 -16.23 -25.14
CA THR A 972 10.20 -16.24 -25.26
C THR A 972 10.59 -16.37 -26.73
N THR A 973 11.24 -15.33 -27.26
CA THR A 973 11.61 -15.24 -28.68
C THR A 973 13.09 -14.94 -28.81
N ALA A 974 13.81 -15.75 -29.59
CA ALA A 974 15.23 -15.62 -29.84
C ALA A 974 15.57 -15.74 -31.33
N LYS A 975 16.45 -14.86 -31.83
CA LYS A 975 17.09 -15.04 -33.14
C LYS A 975 18.35 -15.88 -32.96
N VAL A 976 18.45 -17.00 -33.66
CA VAL A 976 19.56 -17.95 -33.57
C VAL A 976 20.19 -18.20 -34.94
N GLY A 977 21.52 -18.32 -34.97
CA GLY A 977 22.25 -18.81 -36.12
C GLY A 977 22.52 -20.30 -35.98
N ILE A 978 22.11 -21.09 -36.98
CA ILE A 978 22.56 -22.47 -37.16
C ILE A 978 23.71 -22.42 -38.16
N ALA A 979 24.93 -22.68 -37.70
CA ALA A 979 26.04 -23.10 -38.55
C ALA A 979 26.16 -24.63 -38.43
N GLN A 980 26.63 -25.29 -39.50
CA GLN A 980 27.11 -26.68 -39.44
C GLN A 980 28.48 -26.71 -38.76
#